data_AF-A0A3P7TSN0-F1
#
_entry.id   AF-A0A3P7TSN0-F1
#
_cell.length_a   1.000
_cell.length_b   1.000
_cell.length_c   1.000
_cell.angle_alpha   90.00
_cell.angle_beta   90.00
_cell.angle_gamma   90.00
#
_symmetry.space_group_name_H-M   'P 1'
#
loop_
_entity.id
_entity.type
_entity.pdbx_description
1 polymer ?
#
loop_
_entity_poly.entity_id
_entity_poly.type
_entity_poly.pdbx_seq_one_letter_code
_entity_poly.pdbx_strand_id
1 'polypeptide(L)'
;MKFSFPILDKAFYGLNITHTLIANNTGNGILAQDIRERTVLTNVTIMENEGNAGFLVRDGAADIWINASRISDNWGDGINISYAGGSITINGTIISGNKWRGCAFHQNTSSPYLPLHQEIIIKGRPSNNIFYLRTQIVDNAWGGILIGNFCIPLWKNIQPKVLISWTELIGNRYHASVEIFACQKVGMANTIVDFTGNRIEGGLGVGFRMEPAVNTITIISSNQFIANNNTALIIRNARYPQLYNLPAQVIISKNSFKFNIGQSIVSLGMVEGSQIQNITFNQQNEVRENRVINPFPYLNPRSTPYAALVVSSSNIIINRNCFKNPQATYEIASELAEHAKWIDARENNWGYPRPELFMHRIFDQFNRYTLAVIEVNPFAAVCNQRRPHITTVQQYYRSFRKDSEPYILGGTIWENQDLGKGLYTVVDDLNIVPGARLTLSPDTVLQFNNGLGMLIQGELVRAELHSSDEMVKFTGAPFTLPQLPNIRLVDENNKTDVLSGRLEVFVNNQWGTICNRSWTKELGLLACNQLGLIMDPEYFENWQIFPSPGELPIVMDNIRCEENEYDITNCRHDGVDHNIAASCLPTNVVGLRCMKPCWSGVRYSFLANPPLVTGQSSMEKWIIEKAGLFDFRIPKFSPALQIDWNCHTFHNLYIRNNFWNGIDIVYNDLTRKPAIRMSQFENNRRHGFKIRSQGITIHKVSLTGNEQSGFRYNPMITNDLQRDIVTWLERREQPEMEANNVFIIPNVNIDKLTVHESHLNQRKFLIAKVTSDCPLALLDPCIYEMSLFASGHEYGLNSRLAIQVINWVNEESDEDILLMDNIGKKNWSVRNDLIHFPILSLSNTLQLKYTRTYGKPSVIILVLFLDAQEYLNRYVHVYQSEIINNRYAISSIHYSNWITQNDNLLNRFANEKLWFQKVDFINNTDAIIWIHSPQHIIFNNTPIAKIAYHIDNCSIINNTGSIIESHYDLYNSANIFEWFFWSNTFENNANSTIMIHLPDTINLSAQQIHSLKVFILFIFCYVNKTISMQ
;
A
#
# COMPACT_ATOMS: atom_id res chain seq x y z
N MET A 1 43.38 24.46 -16.42
CA MET A 1 44.12 25.26 -15.39
C MET A 1 43.84 24.70 -13.99
N LYS A 2 44.83 24.62 -13.10
CA LYS A 2 44.67 24.16 -11.70
C LYS A 2 45.09 25.26 -10.72
N PHE A 3 44.19 25.65 -9.82
CA PHE A 3 44.44 26.60 -8.75
C PHE A 3 44.23 25.91 -7.39
N SER A 4 45.21 26.03 -6.50
CA SER A 4 45.17 25.49 -5.13
C SER A 4 45.61 26.59 -4.16
N PHE A 5 44.81 26.85 -3.13
CA PHE A 5 45.10 27.84 -2.09
C PHE A 5 45.43 27.11 -0.77
N PRO A 6 46.72 26.82 -0.50
CA PRO A 6 47.09 25.97 0.63
C PRO A 6 46.74 26.59 1.99
N ILE A 7 46.36 25.72 2.93
CA ILE A 7 46.17 26.03 4.35
C ILE A 7 47.55 26.23 4.96
N LEU A 8 48.01 27.48 5.10
CA LEU A 8 48.86 28.01 6.18
C LEU A 8 49.23 29.49 5.88
N ASP A 9 48.55 30.39 6.59
CA ASP A 9 48.87 31.81 6.85
C ASP A 9 48.89 32.89 5.74
N LYS A 10 47.86 33.76 5.85
CA LYS A 10 47.86 35.25 5.73
C LYS A 10 47.49 35.98 4.41
N ALA A 11 47.12 35.31 3.33
CA ALA A 11 46.49 36.00 2.20
C ALA A 11 45.29 35.22 1.64
N PHE A 12 44.15 35.91 1.50
CA PHE A 12 43.03 35.47 0.69
C PHE A 12 43.29 35.91 -0.75
N TYR A 13 43.02 35.04 -1.72
CA TYR A 13 43.22 35.33 -3.14
C TYR A 13 41.90 35.14 -3.88
N GLY A 14 41.37 36.23 -4.43
CA GLY A 14 40.28 36.20 -5.40
C GLY A 14 40.79 35.79 -6.78
N LEU A 15 40.05 34.90 -7.46
CA LEU A 15 40.32 34.51 -8.85
C LEU A 15 39.41 35.30 -9.78
N ASN A 16 39.96 36.09 -10.68
CA ASN A 16 39.17 36.80 -11.70
C ASN A 16 39.65 36.42 -13.09
N ILE A 17 38.80 35.76 -13.87
CA ILE A 17 39.08 35.35 -15.25
C ILE A 17 38.07 36.05 -16.16
N THR A 18 38.59 36.80 -17.13
CA THR A 18 37.76 37.56 -18.06
C THR A 18 38.23 37.39 -19.50
N HIS A 19 37.30 37.31 -20.46
CA HIS A 19 37.62 37.30 -21.90
C HIS A 19 38.62 36.19 -22.30
N THR A 20 38.36 34.95 -21.87
CA THR A 20 39.30 33.83 -22.05
C THR A 20 38.62 32.62 -22.68
N LEU A 21 39.34 31.88 -23.53
CA LEU A 21 38.94 30.58 -24.08
C LEU A 21 39.78 29.47 -23.44
N ILE A 22 39.12 28.45 -22.90
CA ILE A 22 39.73 27.27 -22.28
C ILE A 22 39.13 26.03 -22.96
N ALA A 23 39.90 25.39 -23.83
CA ALA A 23 39.41 24.26 -24.61
C ALA A 23 40.42 23.10 -24.70
N ASN A 24 39.92 21.92 -25.04
CA ASN A 24 40.73 20.73 -25.43
C ASN A 24 41.70 20.25 -24.35
N ASN A 25 41.28 20.30 -23.08
CA ASN A 25 42.08 19.77 -21.99
C ASN A 25 41.71 18.31 -21.73
N THR A 26 42.72 17.46 -21.54
CA THR A 26 42.54 16.05 -21.10
C THR A 26 42.01 15.92 -19.67
N GLY A 27 42.12 17.01 -18.88
CA GLY A 27 41.56 17.12 -17.53
C GLY A 27 40.40 18.12 -17.47
N ASN A 28 40.16 18.69 -16.29
CA ASN A 28 39.13 19.73 -16.14
C ASN A 28 39.57 21.04 -16.82
N GLY A 29 38.62 21.83 -17.32
CA GLY A 29 38.91 23.15 -17.89
C GLY A 29 39.52 24.09 -16.83
N ILE A 30 38.75 24.35 -15.77
CA ILE A 30 39.21 25.06 -14.58
C ILE A 30 38.97 24.16 -13.36
N LEU A 31 40.04 23.86 -12.62
CA LEU A 31 39.97 23.23 -11.30
C LEU A 31 40.42 24.25 -10.25
N ALA A 32 39.55 24.55 -9.29
CA ALA A 32 39.87 25.37 -8.14
C ALA A 32 39.63 24.60 -6.83
N GLN A 33 40.52 24.73 -5.86
CA GLN A 33 40.44 24.03 -4.58
C GLN A 33 40.59 24.99 -3.40
N ASP A 34 39.86 24.75 -2.32
CA ASP A 34 39.94 25.51 -1.05
C ASP A 34 39.72 27.03 -1.22
N ILE A 35 38.78 27.43 -2.08
CA ILE A 35 38.53 28.85 -2.38
C ILE A 35 37.94 29.57 -1.15
N ARG A 36 38.47 30.74 -0.79
CA ARG A 36 38.01 31.54 0.37
C ARG A 36 37.57 32.97 0.04
N GLU A 37 37.89 33.45 -1.16
CA GLU A 37 37.51 34.79 -1.63
C GLU A 37 36.76 34.68 -2.96
N ARG A 38 36.23 35.80 -3.43
CA ARG A 38 35.40 35.86 -4.64
C ARG A 38 36.12 35.32 -5.86
N THR A 39 35.52 34.32 -6.51
CA THR A 39 35.91 33.82 -7.83
C THR A 39 34.94 34.32 -8.88
N VAL A 40 35.43 35.06 -9.89
CA VAL A 40 34.62 35.68 -10.94
C VAL A 40 35.05 35.17 -12.31
N LEU A 41 34.10 34.64 -13.08
CA LEU A 41 34.24 34.33 -14.50
C LEU A 41 33.34 35.28 -15.29
N THR A 42 33.92 36.14 -16.12
CA THR A 42 33.15 37.08 -16.96
C THR A 42 33.52 36.93 -18.43
N ASN A 43 32.57 36.55 -19.28
CA ASN A 43 32.84 36.35 -20.71
C ASN A 43 33.95 35.31 -20.96
N VAL A 44 33.80 34.13 -20.34
CA VAL A 44 34.75 33.01 -20.47
C VAL A 44 34.09 31.89 -21.26
N THR A 45 34.84 31.26 -22.18
CA THR A 45 34.39 30.07 -22.92
C THR A 45 35.17 28.85 -22.45
N ILE A 46 34.49 27.81 -21.98
CA ILE A 46 35.06 26.54 -21.51
C ILE A 46 34.46 25.41 -22.34
N MET A 47 35.25 24.74 -23.18
CA MET A 47 34.69 23.70 -24.05
C MET A 47 35.58 22.50 -24.33
N GLU A 48 34.99 21.37 -24.73
CA GLU A 48 35.74 20.18 -25.20
C GLU A 48 36.79 19.68 -24.18
N ASN A 49 36.47 19.73 -22.88
CA ASN A 49 37.36 19.21 -21.83
C ASN A 49 36.95 17.79 -21.42
N GLU A 50 37.93 16.89 -21.29
CA GLU A 50 37.73 15.45 -21.02
C GLU A 50 37.69 15.09 -19.52
N GLY A 51 37.86 16.09 -18.64
CA GLY A 51 37.78 15.90 -17.19
C GLY A 51 36.37 15.71 -16.61
N ASN A 52 36.29 15.68 -15.29
CA ASN A 52 35.04 15.51 -14.53
C ASN A 52 34.09 16.72 -14.64
N ALA A 53 34.61 17.92 -14.91
CA ALA A 53 33.79 19.07 -15.26
C ALA A 53 34.56 20.13 -16.07
N GLY A 54 33.81 20.99 -16.77
CA GLY A 54 34.34 22.21 -17.37
C GLY A 54 34.88 23.16 -16.30
N PHE A 55 34.04 23.51 -15.32
CA PHE A 55 34.42 24.25 -14.12
C PHE A 55 34.20 23.41 -12.85
N LEU A 56 35.29 22.96 -12.24
CA LEU A 56 35.29 22.12 -11.04
C LEU A 56 35.83 22.91 -9.82
N VAL A 57 35.02 23.00 -8.77
CA VAL A 57 35.44 23.55 -7.48
C VAL A 57 35.38 22.46 -6.41
N ARG A 58 36.48 22.26 -5.67
CA ARG A 58 36.56 21.34 -4.54
C ARG A 58 36.93 22.08 -3.27
N ASP A 59 36.01 22.10 -2.32
CA ASP A 59 36.16 22.69 -0.99
C ASP A 59 36.37 24.21 -1.00
N GLY A 60 36.14 24.82 0.16
CA GLY A 60 36.17 26.27 0.34
C GLY A 60 34.85 26.85 0.85
N ALA A 61 34.89 28.14 1.17
CA ALA A 61 33.71 28.91 1.57
C ALA A 61 33.71 30.31 0.90
N ALA A 62 33.49 30.35 -0.41
CA ALA A 62 33.69 31.53 -1.25
C ALA A 62 32.45 31.91 -2.07
N ASP A 63 32.43 33.17 -2.53
CA ASP A 63 31.45 33.66 -3.49
C ASP A 63 31.92 33.38 -4.92
N ILE A 64 31.07 32.76 -5.73
CA ILE A 64 31.39 32.34 -7.10
C ILE A 64 30.42 33.02 -8.06
N TRP A 65 30.93 33.89 -8.93
CA TRP A 65 30.13 34.63 -9.90
C TRP A 65 30.50 34.23 -11.33
N ILE A 66 29.52 33.76 -12.10
CA ILE A 66 29.70 33.36 -13.49
C ILE A 66 28.75 34.20 -14.35
N ASN A 67 29.33 35.11 -15.10
CA ASN A 67 28.62 36.11 -15.87
C ASN A 67 28.96 35.99 -17.37
N ALA A 68 27.94 36.05 -18.23
CA ALA A 68 28.08 36.17 -19.68
C ALA A 68 29.00 35.10 -20.31
N SER A 69 29.09 33.90 -19.72
CA SER A 69 30.06 32.88 -20.09
C SER A 69 29.42 31.73 -20.90
N ARG A 70 30.23 30.92 -21.56
CA ARG A 70 29.80 29.75 -22.33
C ARG A 70 30.55 28.51 -21.87
N ILE A 71 29.84 27.47 -21.45
CA ILE A 71 30.42 26.20 -20.99
C ILE A 71 29.77 25.08 -21.80
N SER A 72 30.50 24.51 -22.77
CA SER A 72 29.88 23.53 -23.67
C SER A 72 30.72 22.31 -23.99
N ASP A 73 30.07 21.22 -24.36
CA ASP A 73 30.72 20.06 -24.98
C ASP A 73 31.81 19.41 -24.09
N ASN A 74 31.67 19.49 -22.75
CA ASN A 74 32.58 18.83 -21.82
C ASN A 74 32.14 17.38 -21.56
N TRP A 75 33.12 16.50 -21.33
CA TRP A 75 32.86 15.08 -21.05
C TRP A 75 32.19 14.84 -19.68
N GLY A 76 32.49 15.68 -18.70
CA GLY A 76 31.87 15.67 -17.38
C GLY A 76 30.68 16.63 -17.26
N ASP A 77 30.47 17.15 -16.05
CA ASP A 77 29.46 18.21 -15.84
C ASP A 77 29.95 19.54 -16.45
N GLY A 78 29.04 20.44 -16.83
CA GLY A 78 29.44 21.80 -17.20
C GLY A 78 30.09 22.51 -16.01
N ILE A 79 29.34 22.61 -14.91
CA ILE A 79 29.78 23.16 -13.62
C ILE A 79 29.59 22.10 -12.54
N ASN A 80 30.62 21.85 -11.74
CA ASN A 80 30.55 20.99 -10.57
C ASN A 80 31.23 21.67 -9.38
N ILE A 81 30.46 21.99 -8.34
CA ILE A 81 30.93 22.73 -7.18
C ILE A 81 30.60 21.96 -5.90
N SER A 82 31.64 21.58 -5.18
CA SER A 82 31.56 21.03 -3.83
C SER A 82 32.14 22.03 -2.84
N TYR A 83 31.37 22.53 -1.89
CA TYR A 83 31.83 23.59 -0.98
C TYR A 83 31.15 23.57 0.40
N ALA A 84 31.74 24.26 1.38
CA ALA A 84 31.22 24.34 2.75
C ALA A 84 30.11 25.40 2.92
N GLY A 85 30.16 26.45 2.10
CA GLY A 85 29.09 27.43 1.86
C GLY A 85 29.57 28.79 1.36
N GLY A 86 28.66 29.72 1.06
CA GLY A 86 28.89 30.95 0.28
C GLY A 86 27.80 31.20 -0.75
N SER A 87 27.96 32.22 -1.62
CA SER A 87 26.99 32.60 -2.65
C SER A 87 27.47 32.25 -4.05
N ILE A 88 26.72 31.41 -4.76
CA ILE A 88 26.96 31.06 -6.16
C ILE A 88 25.97 31.82 -7.02
N THR A 89 26.44 32.67 -7.93
CA THR A 89 25.61 33.44 -8.84
C THR A 89 25.96 33.14 -10.29
N ILE A 90 24.99 32.67 -11.07
CA ILE A 90 25.10 32.41 -12.51
C ILE A 90 24.14 33.34 -13.25
N ASN A 91 24.67 34.18 -14.14
CA ASN A 91 23.90 35.16 -14.91
C ASN A 91 24.37 35.23 -16.37
N GLY A 92 23.42 35.28 -17.31
CA GLY A 92 23.69 35.44 -18.73
C GLY A 92 24.55 34.34 -19.34
N THR A 93 24.59 33.15 -18.74
CA THR A 93 25.55 32.08 -19.08
C THR A 93 24.86 30.96 -19.86
N ILE A 94 25.53 30.43 -20.88
CA ILE A 94 25.05 29.32 -21.70
C ILE A 94 25.83 28.07 -21.33
N ILE A 95 25.13 27.02 -20.89
CA ILE A 95 25.71 25.73 -20.51
C ILE A 95 25.08 24.66 -21.39
N SER A 96 25.82 24.10 -22.34
CA SER A 96 25.21 23.25 -23.37
C SER A 96 26.02 22.05 -23.82
N GLY A 97 25.35 20.95 -24.17
CA GLY A 97 26.03 19.81 -24.82
C GLY A 97 27.02 19.06 -23.93
N ASN A 98 26.97 19.24 -22.61
CA ASN A 98 27.83 18.48 -21.70
C ASN A 98 27.32 17.04 -21.58
N LYS A 99 28.23 16.08 -21.48
CA LYS A 99 27.87 14.65 -21.46
C LYS A 99 27.30 14.20 -20.10
N TRP A 100 27.60 14.90 -19.00
CA TRP A 100 26.87 14.73 -17.74
C TRP A 100 25.82 15.83 -17.56
N ARG A 101 25.77 16.50 -16.42
CA ARG A 101 24.77 17.53 -16.12
C ARG A 101 25.26 18.91 -16.57
N GLY A 102 24.35 19.86 -16.72
CA GLY A 102 24.72 21.26 -16.87
C GLY A 102 25.42 21.79 -15.61
N CYS A 103 24.77 21.67 -14.46
CA CYS A 103 25.28 22.14 -13.16
C CYS A 103 25.06 21.09 -12.07
N ALA A 104 26.04 20.90 -11.20
CA ALA A 104 25.94 20.10 -9.99
C ALA A 104 26.53 20.85 -8.79
N PHE A 105 25.74 20.99 -7.72
CA PHE A 105 26.15 21.66 -6.50
C PHE A 105 26.03 20.71 -5.31
N HIS A 106 27.11 20.56 -4.55
CA HIS A 106 27.18 19.65 -3.40
C HIS A 106 27.69 20.38 -2.16
N GLN A 107 27.10 20.05 -1.01
CA GLN A 107 27.63 20.51 0.28
C GLN A 107 28.70 19.54 0.78
N ASN A 108 29.85 20.08 1.20
CA ASN A 108 30.83 19.30 1.93
C ASN A 108 30.81 19.65 3.43
N THR A 109 30.19 18.79 4.24
CA THR A 109 30.14 18.96 5.71
C THR A 109 31.42 18.58 6.42
N SER A 110 32.33 17.84 5.78
CA SER A 110 33.63 17.44 6.35
C SER A 110 34.68 18.55 6.22
N SER A 111 34.35 19.62 5.50
CA SER A 111 35.23 20.76 5.30
C SER A 111 35.38 21.57 6.59
N PRO A 112 36.60 22.04 6.94
CA PRO A 112 36.83 22.83 8.16
C PRO A 112 36.28 24.27 8.08
N TYR A 113 35.71 24.68 6.96
CA TYR A 113 35.29 26.06 6.72
C TYR A 113 33.89 26.36 7.27
N LEU A 114 33.73 27.56 7.83
CA LEU A 114 32.47 28.07 8.35
C LEU A 114 31.81 29.01 7.31
N PRO A 115 30.63 28.67 6.78
CA PRO A 115 29.94 29.54 5.83
C PRO A 115 29.26 30.70 6.55
N LEU A 116 29.24 31.89 5.92
CA LEU A 116 28.49 33.07 6.39
C LEU A 116 27.07 33.12 5.80
N HIS A 117 26.90 32.60 4.59
CA HIS A 117 25.64 32.47 3.87
C HIS A 117 25.68 31.20 3.01
N GLN A 118 24.53 30.71 2.56
CA GLN A 118 24.41 29.53 1.71
C GLN A 118 23.38 29.81 0.63
N GLU A 119 23.83 30.27 -0.53
CA GLU A 119 22.91 30.74 -1.58
C GLU A 119 23.35 30.24 -2.97
N ILE A 120 22.39 29.70 -3.73
CA ILE A 120 22.55 29.39 -5.16
C ILE A 120 21.56 30.26 -5.92
N ILE A 121 22.06 31.08 -6.83
CA ILE A 121 21.31 32.08 -7.56
C ILE A 121 21.58 31.88 -9.05
N ILE A 122 20.58 31.45 -9.79
CA ILE A 122 20.61 31.35 -11.25
C ILE A 122 19.56 32.32 -11.78
N LYS A 123 20.03 33.36 -12.46
CA LYS A 123 19.17 34.41 -13.03
C LYS A 123 19.38 34.48 -14.52
N GLY A 124 18.30 34.41 -15.27
CA GLY A 124 18.30 34.78 -16.68
C GLY A 124 17.54 36.08 -16.91
N ARG A 125 17.02 36.22 -18.13
CA ARG A 125 16.23 37.38 -18.53
C ARG A 125 14.76 37.02 -18.64
N PRO A 126 13.84 37.89 -18.18
CA PRO A 126 12.45 37.81 -18.60
C PRO A 126 12.36 37.84 -20.14
N SER A 127 11.46 37.05 -20.71
CA SER A 127 11.32 36.91 -22.17
C SER A 127 11.05 38.23 -22.91
N ASN A 128 10.48 39.23 -22.21
CA ASN A 128 10.18 40.56 -22.72
C ASN A 128 11.32 41.60 -22.52
N ASN A 129 12.43 41.23 -21.88
CA ASN A 129 13.49 42.17 -21.53
C ASN A 129 14.79 41.82 -22.25
N ILE A 130 15.04 42.53 -23.36
CA ILE A 130 16.23 42.34 -24.21
C ILE A 130 17.53 42.88 -23.59
N PHE A 131 17.45 43.67 -22.52
CA PHE A 131 18.62 44.29 -21.86
C PHE A 131 19.39 43.33 -20.94
N TYR A 132 18.77 42.23 -20.52
CA TYR A 132 19.44 41.19 -19.74
C TYR A 132 19.89 40.05 -20.66
N LEU A 133 21.00 39.41 -20.31
CA LEU A 133 21.52 38.24 -21.02
C LEU A 133 20.68 36.99 -20.67
N ARG A 134 20.53 36.08 -21.64
CA ARG A 134 19.86 34.80 -21.40
C ARG A 134 20.75 33.87 -20.60
N THR A 135 20.17 33.18 -19.63
CA THR A 135 20.80 32.01 -19.00
C THR A 135 20.11 30.77 -19.55
N GLN A 136 20.90 29.91 -20.20
CA GLN A 136 20.41 28.73 -20.92
C GLN A 136 21.17 27.48 -20.48
N ILE A 137 20.45 26.40 -20.18
CA ILE A 137 21.01 25.09 -19.86
C ILE A 137 20.39 24.07 -20.82
N VAL A 138 21.14 23.71 -21.87
CA VAL A 138 20.57 23.13 -23.09
C VAL A 138 21.27 21.85 -23.52
N ASP A 139 20.51 20.84 -23.93
CA ASP A 139 21.03 19.60 -24.57
C ASP A 139 22.13 18.88 -23.76
N ASN A 140 22.07 18.94 -22.42
CA ASN A 140 22.97 18.15 -21.58
C ASN A 140 22.46 16.70 -21.50
N ALA A 141 23.35 15.73 -21.59
CA ALA A 141 22.97 14.34 -21.80
C ALA A 141 22.49 13.61 -20.53
N TRP A 142 22.79 14.13 -19.33
CA TRP A 142 22.43 13.52 -18.04
C TRP A 142 21.60 14.46 -17.14
N GLY A 143 20.87 15.41 -17.71
CA GLY A 143 20.02 16.34 -16.95
C GLY A 143 20.60 17.76 -16.85
N GLY A 144 19.84 18.66 -16.24
CA GLY A 144 20.15 20.09 -16.22
C GLY A 144 20.88 20.52 -14.95
N ILE A 145 20.12 20.85 -13.91
CA ILE A 145 20.62 21.36 -12.63
C ILE A 145 20.39 20.31 -11.54
N LEU A 146 21.45 19.95 -10.82
CA LEU A 146 21.38 19.20 -9.59
C LEU A 146 21.81 20.04 -8.39
N ILE A 147 20.96 20.09 -7.37
CA ILE A 147 21.25 20.72 -6.09
C ILE A 147 21.24 19.66 -4.98
N GLY A 148 22.38 19.51 -4.31
CA GLY A 148 22.58 18.59 -3.20
C GLY A 148 21.84 19.00 -1.92
N ASN A 149 21.80 18.07 -0.96
CA ASN A 149 21.09 18.23 0.31
C ASN A 149 21.82 19.20 1.27
N PHE A 150 21.38 20.46 1.30
CA PHE A 150 21.96 21.45 2.21
C PHE A 150 21.40 21.35 3.63
N CYS A 151 22.21 20.84 4.56
CA CYS A 151 21.85 20.76 5.98
C CYS A 151 22.66 21.77 6.81
N ILE A 152 21.96 22.74 7.39
CA ILE A 152 22.53 23.72 8.32
C ILE A 152 21.74 23.69 9.63
N PRO A 153 22.38 23.49 10.79
CA PRO A 153 21.68 23.52 12.08
C PRO A 153 21.07 24.89 12.37
N LEU A 154 19.90 24.92 13.00
CA LEU A 154 19.16 26.16 13.33
C LEU A 154 20.00 27.18 14.11
N TRP A 155 20.85 26.72 15.03
CA TRP A 155 21.70 27.58 15.87
C TRP A 155 22.76 28.37 15.11
N LYS A 156 23.04 28.03 13.83
CA LYS A 156 23.94 28.81 12.98
C LYS A 156 23.30 30.10 12.43
N ASN A 157 21.98 30.30 12.58
CA ASN A 157 21.25 31.48 12.09
C ASN A 157 21.46 31.80 10.60
N ILE A 158 21.75 30.79 9.78
CA ILE A 158 21.89 30.92 8.32
C ILE A 158 20.69 30.25 7.67
N GLN A 159 20.00 30.97 6.80
CA GLN A 159 18.90 30.44 5.99
C GLN A 159 19.40 30.09 4.58
N PRO A 160 19.46 28.80 4.20
CA PRO A 160 19.86 28.41 2.86
C PRO A 160 18.84 28.88 1.81
N LYS A 161 19.33 29.35 0.64
CA LYS A 161 18.47 29.79 -0.46
C LYS A 161 18.88 29.19 -1.78
N VAL A 162 17.88 28.80 -2.57
CA VAL A 162 18.00 28.38 -3.95
C VAL A 162 17.03 29.21 -4.78
N LEU A 163 17.57 30.11 -5.59
CA LEU A 163 16.79 31.04 -6.42
C LEU A 163 17.10 30.74 -7.89
N ILE A 164 16.15 30.17 -8.61
CA ILE A 164 16.28 29.90 -10.05
C ILE A 164 15.16 30.66 -10.75
N SER A 165 15.52 31.69 -11.50
CA SER A 165 14.55 32.57 -12.13
C SER A 165 14.89 32.89 -13.57
N TRP A 166 13.85 32.95 -14.41
CA TRP A 166 13.95 33.34 -15.81
C TRP A 166 14.99 32.57 -16.63
N THR A 167 15.18 31.29 -16.29
CA THR A 167 16.15 30.39 -16.94
C THR A 167 15.47 29.50 -17.96
N GLU A 168 16.15 29.25 -19.08
CA GLU A 168 15.69 28.35 -20.14
C GLU A 168 16.42 27.00 -20.01
N LEU A 169 15.67 25.93 -19.79
CA LEU A 169 16.15 24.55 -19.69
C LEU A 169 15.55 23.74 -20.85
N ILE A 170 16.34 23.45 -21.88
CA ILE A 170 15.82 22.93 -23.16
C ILE A 170 16.54 21.64 -23.53
N GLY A 171 15.82 20.59 -23.90
CA GLY A 171 16.40 19.38 -24.50
C GLY A 171 17.31 18.57 -23.58
N ASN A 172 17.32 18.84 -22.26
CA ASN A 172 18.10 18.04 -21.30
C ASN A 172 17.54 16.61 -21.25
N ARG A 173 18.44 15.62 -21.28
CA ARG A 173 18.08 14.21 -21.52
C ARG A 173 18.26 13.35 -20.28
N TYR A 174 17.60 12.20 -20.30
CA TYR A 174 17.66 11.12 -19.32
C TYR A 174 17.17 11.52 -17.91
N HIS A 175 17.91 12.32 -17.16
CA HIS A 175 17.50 12.77 -15.82
C HIS A 175 16.75 14.09 -15.81
N ALA A 176 16.31 14.48 -14.61
CA ALA A 176 15.56 15.69 -14.39
C ALA A 176 16.26 16.95 -14.94
N SER A 177 15.50 17.86 -15.54
CA SER A 177 16.03 19.17 -15.94
C SER A 177 16.41 19.99 -14.71
N VAL A 178 15.66 19.85 -13.61
CA VAL A 178 16.01 20.42 -12.30
C VAL A 178 15.70 19.40 -11.22
N GLU A 179 16.68 19.09 -10.39
CA GLU A 179 16.55 18.25 -9.21
C GLU A 179 17.11 18.95 -7.97
N ILE A 180 16.32 18.97 -6.90
CA ILE A 180 16.70 19.58 -5.63
C ILE A 180 16.53 18.53 -4.52
N PHE A 181 17.64 18.16 -3.89
CA PHE A 181 17.62 17.34 -2.69
C PHE A 181 17.45 18.19 -1.44
N ALA A 182 16.46 17.82 -0.63
CA ALA A 182 16.17 18.52 0.61
C ALA A 182 16.97 17.96 1.79
N CYS A 183 17.12 18.75 2.87
CA CYS A 183 17.76 18.27 4.09
C CYS A 183 16.83 17.37 4.91
N GLN A 184 17.26 16.14 5.19
CA GLN A 184 16.45 15.13 5.87
C GLN A 184 16.79 14.97 7.37
N LYS A 185 17.52 15.93 7.97
CA LYS A 185 17.90 15.88 9.39
C LYS A 185 16.99 16.75 10.26
N VAL A 186 16.76 16.32 11.50
CA VAL A 186 15.99 17.06 12.51
C VAL A 186 16.81 18.25 13.04
N GLY A 187 16.14 19.35 13.41
CA GLY A 187 16.80 20.53 14.01
C GLY A 187 17.58 21.41 13.02
N MET A 188 17.27 21.30 11.73
CA MET A 188 17.92 22.04 10.65
C MET A 188 17.08 23.24 10.20
N ALA A 189 17.73 24.25 9.63
CA ALA A 189 17.08 25.43 9.06
C ALA A 189 16.33 25.06 7.76
N ASN A 190 15.19 25.73 7.54
CA ASN A 190 14.40 25.55 6.33
C ASN A 190 15.10 26.20 5.13
N THR A 191 15.28 25.44 4.04
CA THR A 191 15.79 25.95 2.77
C THR A 191 14.68 26.67 2.01
N ILE A 192 14.91 27.93 1.62
CA ILE A 192 14.01 28.66 0.73
C ILE A 192 14.34 28.27 -0.71
N VAL A 193 13.35 27.75 -1.43
CA VAL A 193 13.45 27.46 -2.86
C VAL A 193 12.48 28.35 -3.63
N ASP A 194 12.99 29.22 -4.49
CA ASP A 194 12.19 30.05 -5.39
C ASP A 194 12.50 29.66 -6.84
N PHE A 195 11.54 29.01 -7.48
CA PHE A 195 11.60 28.59 -8.88
C PHE A 195 10.55 29.36 -9.67
N THR A 196 10.94 30.51 -10.23
CA THR A 196 9.99 31.46 -10.83
C THR A 196 10.32 31.91 -12.25
N GLY A 197 9.35 31.85 -13.16
CA GLY A 197 9.48 32.41 -14.51
C GLY A 197 10.37 31.59 -15.47
N ASN A 198 10.67 30.34 -15.15
CA ASN A 198 11.53 29.48 -15.95
C ASN A 198 10.77 28.80 -17.10
N ARG A 199 11.50 28.39 -18.14
CA ARG A 199 10.97 27.61 -19.28
C ARG A 199 11.69 26.27 -19.34
N ILE A 200 10.95 25.17 -19.22
CA ILE A 200 11.43 23.79 -19.33
C ILE A 200 10.76 23.14 -20.55
N GLU A 201 11.57 22.76 -21.55
CA GLU A 201 11.06 22.31 -22.84
C GLU A 201 11.82 21.12 -23.45
N GLY A 202 11.08 20.18 -24.03
CA GLY A 202 11.65 19.11 -24.86
C GLY A 202 12.54 18.12 -24.12
N GLY A 203 12.48 18.08 -22.79
CA GLY A 203 13.27 17.13 -21.99
C GLY A 203 12.75 15.69 -22.10
N LEU A 204 13.66 14.72 -22.02
CA LEU A 204 13.31 13.28 -21.97
C LEU A 204 13.14 12.75 -20.54
N GLY A 205 13.81 13.38 -19.57
CA GLY A 205 13.63 13.10 -18.14
C GLY A 205 12.54 13.95 -17.51
N VAL A 206 12.42 13.88 -16.19
CA VAL A 206 11.47 14.71 -15.42
C VAL A 206 11.77 16.21 -15.61
N GLY A 207 10.76 17.07 -15.64
CA GLY A 207 10.98 18.52 -15.74
C GLY A 207 11.61 19.10 -14.46
N PHE A 208 10.85 19.10 -13.37
CA PHE A 208 11.29 19.52 -12.04
C PHE A 208 11.01 18.41 -11.01
N ARG A 209 12.02 18.03 -10.22
CA ARG A 209 11.93 16.99 -9.20
C ARG A 209 12.38 17.48 -7.82
N MET A 210 11.56 17.21 -6.82
CA MET A 210 11.90 17.36 -5.39
C MET A 210 11.26 16.21 -4.60
N GLU A 211 12.00 15.13 -4.40
CA GLU A 211 11.55 13.88 -3.77
C GLU A 211 12.67 13.35 -2.86
N PRO A 212 12.64 13.55 -1.52
CA PRO A 212 11.63 14.27 -0.73
C PRO A 212 11.85 15.79 -0.66
N ALA A 213 10.75 16.53 -0.46
CA ALA A 213 10.67 17.94 -0.15
C ALA A 213 10.41 18.18 1.36
N VAL A 214 11.45 18.16 2.19
CA VAL A 214 11.38 18.34 3.67
C VAL A 214 12.36 19.39 4.18
N ASN A 215 12.12 20.02 5.32
CA ASN A 215 12.84 21.21 5.79
C ASN A 215 12.95 22.30 4.71
N THR A 216 11.85 22.55 3.98
CA THR A 216 11.85 23.51 2.86
C THR A 216 10.62 24.39 2.85
N ILE A 217 10.80 25.60 2.32
CA ILE A 217 9.75 26.53 1.92
C ILE A 217 9.94 26.77 0.43
N THR A 218 9.07 26.19 -0.39
CA THR A 218 9.24 26.13 -1.85
C THR A 218 8.13 26.89 -2.56
N ILE A 219 8.50 27.78 -3.46
CA ILE A 219 7.60 28.57 -4.31
C ILE A 219 7.93 28.22 -5.77
N ILE A 220 6.95 27.65 -6.48
CA ILE A 220 7.05 27.33 -7.90
C ILE A 220 6.01 28.17 -8.62
N SER A 221 6.45 29.26 -9.26
CA SER A 221 5.50 30.21 -9.86
C SER A 221 5.82 30.67 -11.27
N SER A 222 4.79 30.90 -12.09
CA SER A 222 4.93 31.49 -13.42
C SER A 222 5.88 30.73 -14.38
N ASN A 223 6.06 29.42 -14.19
CA ASN A 223 6.92 28.60 -15.05
C ASN A 223 6.15 28.02 -16.24
N GLN A 224 6.87 27.69 -17.32
CA GLN A 224 6.36 27.06 -18.53
C GLN A 224 6.98 25.68 -18.69
N PHE A 225 6.17 24.63 -18.65
CA PHE A 225 6.54 23.25 -18.95
C PHE A 225 5.90 22.85 -20.28
N ILE A 226 6.71 22.74 -21.33
CA ILE A 226 6.23 22.58 -22.71
C ILE A 226 6.87 21.35 -23.36
N ALA A 227 6.05 20.48 -23.95
CA ALA A 227 6.54 19.38 -24.80
C ALA A 227 7.61 18.47 -24.14
N ASN A 228 7.56 18.29 -22.81
CA ASN A 228 8.41 17.32 -22.12
C ASN A 228 7.87 15.90 -22.32
N ASN A 229 8.75 14.93 -22.52
CA ASN A 229 8.40 13.53 -22.80
C ASN A 229 8.41 12.62 -21.55
N ASN A 230 8.35 13.24 -20.36
CA ASN A 230 8.11 12.58 -19.09
C ASN A 230 7.33 13.55 -18.17
N THR A 231 7.17 13.19 -16.90
CA THR A 231 6.47 13.98 -15.89
C THR A 231 7.09 15.37 -15.77
N ALA A 232 6.28 16.41 -15.93
CA ALA A 232 6.76 17.79 -15.92
C ALA A 232 7.14 18.26 -14.50
N LEU A 233 6.38 17.85 -13.48
CA LEU A 233 6.60 18.28 -12.09
C LEU A 233 6.34 17.14 -11.10
N ILE A 234 7.33 16.85 -10.26
CA ILE A 234 7.26 15.87 -9.18
C ILE A 234 7.65 16.52 -7.85
N ILE A 235 6.74 16.49 -6.88
CA ILE A 235 7.01 16.79 -5.47
C ILE A 235 6.39 15.69 -4.64
N ARG A 236 7.22 14.80 -4.05
CA ARG A 236 6.73 13.59 -3.37
C ARG A 236 7.49 13.26 -2.10
N ASN A 237 6.77 13.14 -0.98
CA ASN A 237 7.31 12.62 0.29
C ASN A 237 6.68 11.28 0.71
N ALA A 238 5.60 10.85 0.06
CA ALA A 238 4.81 9.69 0.50
C ALA A 238 5.60 8.37 0.58
N ARG A 239 6.71 8.23 -0.18
CA ARG A 239 7.60 7.06 -0.13
C ARG A 239 8.55 7.05 1.09
N TYR A 240 8.54 8.11 1.89
CA TYR A 240 9.45 8.31 3.03
C TYR A 240 8.66 8.58 4.33
N PRO A 241 7.89 7.60 4.84
CA PRO A 241 7.09 7.77 6.05
C PRO A 241 7.92 8.17 7.28
N GLN A 242 9.19 7.79 7.34
CA GLN A 242 10.14 8.17 8.39
C GLN A 242 10.37 9.69 8.51
N LEU A 243 10.04 10.47 7.48
CA LEU A 243 10.22 11.92 7.45
C LEU A 243 8.99 12.70 7.94
N TYR A 244 8.00 12.01 8.51
CA TYR A 244 6.72 12.57 8.98
C TYR A 244 6.87 13.83 9.87
N ASN A 245 7.90 13.86 10.72
CA ASN A 245 8.17 14.94 11.69
C ASN A 245 8.96 16.14 11.14
N LEU A 246 9.32 16.14 9.85
CA LEU A 246 10.03 17.26 9.25
C LEU A 246 9.06 18.25 8.58
N PRO A 247 9.21 19.57 8.77
CA PRO A 247 8.32 20.57 8.18
C PRO A 247 8.50 20.69 6.66
N ALA A 248 7.42 20.95 5.93
CA ALA A 248 7.48 21.25 4.50
C ALA A 248 6.33 22.16 4.08
N GLN A 249 6.64 23.24 3.36
CA GLN A 249 5.62 24.12 2.80
C GLN A 249 5.91 24.36 1.32
N VAL A 250 4.98 23.96 0.45
CA VAL A 250 5.14 24.10 -0.99
C VAL A 250 3.95 24.80 -1.63
N ILE A 251 4.21 25.86 -2.39
CA ILE A 251 3.20 26.66 -3.08
C ILE A 251 3.49 26.62 -4.58
N ILE A 252 2.50 26.20 -5.36
CA ILE A 252 2.60 26.04 -6.82
C ILE A 252 1.50 26.89 -7.46
N SER A 253 1.88 27.95 -8.17
CA SER A 253 0.92 28.90 -8.73
C SER A 253 1.27 29.48 -10.10
N LYS A 254 0.26 29.77 -10.92
CA LYS A 254 0.41 30.42 -12.24
C LYS A 254 1.36 29.69 -13.22
N ASN A 255 1.53 28.38 -13.08
CA ASN A 255 2.37 27.60 -14.00
C ASN A 255 1.57 27.11 -15.22
N SER A 256 2.24 26.94 -16.36
CA SER A 256 1.63 26.44 -17.60
C SER A 256 2.25 25.10 -18.00
N PHE A 257 1.45 24.04 -18.01
CA PHE A 257 1.81 22.68 -18.44
C PHE A 257 1.07 22.36 -19.74
N LYS A 258 1.77 22.40 -20.88
CA LYS A 258 1.19 22.21 -22.21
C LYS A 258 1.97 21.22 -23.06
N PHE A 259 1.26 20.38 -23.81
CA PHE A 259 1.83 19.43 -24.78
C PHE A 259 2.82 18.43 -24.18
N ASN A 260 2.84 18.25 -22.87
CA ASN A 260 3.71 17.26 -22.22
C ASN A 260 3.12 15.85 -22.38
N ILE A 261 4.00 14.86 -22.38
CA ILE A 261 3.69 13.44 -22.56
C ILE A 261 4.29 12.68 -21.38
N GLY A 262 3.49 11.89 -20.66
CA GLY A 262 3.99 11.08 -19.55
C GLY A 262 2.90 10.25 -18.86
N GLN A 263 3.28 9.39 -17.91
CA GLN A 263 2.31 8.66 -17.07
C GLN A 263 1.52 9.62 -16.17
N SER A 264 2.20 10.61 -15.61
CA SER A 264 1.60 11.74 -14.90
C SER A 264 2.22 13.02 -15.44
N ILE A 265 1.44 14.08 -15.61
CA ILE A 265 2.04 15.37 -15.99
C ILE A 265 2.54 16.11 -14.74
N VAL A 266 1.73 16.07 -13.69
CA VAL A 266 2.06 16.60 -12.37
C VAL A 266 1.81 15.51 -11.33
N SER A 267 2.77 15.27 -10.44
CA SER A 267 2.64 14.32 -9.33
C SER A 267 2.96 15.00 -8.00
N LEU A 268 1.99 15.03 -7.08
CA LEU A 268 2.09 15.72 -5.80
C LEU A 268 1.77 14.77 -4.63
N GLY A 269 2.56 14.83 -3.58
CA GLY A 269 2.37 13.99 -2.40
C GLY A 269 3.22 14.44 -1.22
N MET A 270 2.62 14.61 -0.05
CA MET A 270 3.35 14.73 1.22
C MET A 270 3.30 13.41 1.99
N VAL A 271 3.93 13.35 3.17
CA VAL A 271 3.70 12.22 4.07
C VAL A 271 2.29 12.31 4.62
N GLU A 272 1.49 11.26 4.42
CA GLU A 272 0.09 11.23 4.88
C GLU A 272 -0.01 11.40 6.41
N GLY A 273 -0.97 12.22 6.86
CA GLY A 273 -1.23 12.47 8.27
C GLY A 273 -0.35 13.54 8.94
N SER A 274 0.75 13.98 8.30
CA SER A 274 1.64 14.99 8.90
C SER A 274 0.95 16.36 8.98
N GLN A 275 0.94 16.99 10.15
CA GLN A 275 0.30 18.30 10.34
C GLN A 275 1.19 19.49 9.95
N ILE A 276 2.49 19.24 9.73
CA ILE A 276 3.51 20.26 9.46
C ILE A 276 4.04 20.21 8.02
N GLN A 277 3.44 19.37 7.18
CA GLN A 277 3.73 19.28 5.74
C GLN A 277 2.47 19.65 4.95
N ASN A 278 2.59 20.57 3.99
CA ASN A 278 1.48 20.94 3.12
C ASN A 278 1.92 21.30 1.68
N ILE A 279 1.04 21.02 0.72
CA ILE A 279 1.17 21.53 -0.67
C ILE A 279 -0.09 22.31 -1.01
N THR A 280 0.10 23.50 -1.55
CA THR A 280 -0.98 24.29 -2.14
C THR A 280 -0.76 24.41 -3.64
N PHE A 281 -1.65 23.80 -4.43
CA PHE A 281 -1.66 23.90 -5.88
C PHE A 281 -2.82 24.81 -6.30
N ASN A 282 -2.54 26.10 -6.52
CA ASN A 282 -3.59 27.10 -6.69
C ASN A 282 -3.25 28.27 -7.61
N GLN A 283 -4.20 29.20 -7.75
CA GLN A 283 -4.02 30.47 -8.48
C GLN A 283 -3.59 30.25 -9.95
N GLN A 284 -4.47 29.63 -10.74
CA GLN A 284 -4.38 29.52 -12.20
C GLN A 284 -3.17 28.71 -12.71
N ASN A 285 -2.93 27.52 -12.17
CA ASN A 285 -2.10 26.56 -12.91
C ASN A 285 -2.90 26.03 -14.11
N GLU A 286 -2.34 26.15 -15.32
CA GLU A 286 -2.93 25.66 -16.57
C GLU A 286 -2.35 24.29 -16.92
N VAL A 287 -3.12 23.22 -16.72
CA VAL A 287 -2.77 21.85 -17.15
C VAL A 287 -3.64 21.49 -18.34
N ARG A 288 -3.17 21.78 -19.56
CA ARG A 288 -3.99 21.67 -20.78
C ARG A 288 -3.24 21.06 -21.96
N GLU A 289 -3.97 20.38 -22.84
CA GLU A 289 -3.45 19.79 -24.08
C GLU A 289 -2.25 18.84 -23.86
N ASN A 290 -2.22 18.16 -22.72
CA ASN A 290 -1.21 17.14 -22.44
C ASN A 290 -1.72 15.74 -22.81
N ARG A 291 -0.79 14.82 -23.08
CA ARG A 291 -1.06 13.41 -23.38
C ARG A 291 -0.62 12.54 -22.22
N VAL A 292 -1.54 11.74 -21.68
CA VAL A 292 -1.24 10.82 -20.57
C VAL A 292 -1.12 9.40 -21.12
N ILE A 293 -0.07 8.68 -20.71
CA ILE A 293 0.20 7.30 -21.17
C ILE A 293 -0.20 6.30 -20.08
N ASN A 294 -0.92 5.23 -20.47
CA ASN A 294 -1.10 4.06 -19.62
C ASN A 294 0.17 3.18 -19.70
N PRO A 295 0.93 3.01 -18.60
CA PRO A 295 2.18 2.24 -18.62
C PRO A 295 1.98 0.75 -18.94
N PHE A 296 0.82 0.18 -18.56
CA PHE A 296 0.53 -1.25 -18.74
C PHE A 296 -0.81 -1.42 -19.44
N PRO A 297 -0.88 -1.30 -20.78
CA PRO A 297 -2.14 -1.33 -21.53
C PRO A 297 -2.84 -2.71 -21.51
N TYR A 298 -2.11 -3.79 -21.27
CA TYR A 298 -2.64 -5.16 -21.22
C TYR A 298 -3.10 -5.59 -19.82
N LEU A 299 -2.88 -4.75 -18.80
CA LEU A 299 -3.38 -4.93 -17.45
C LEU A 299 -4.43 -3.86 -17.16
N ASN A 300 -5.32 -4.16 -16.20
CA ASN A 300 -6.39 -3.23 -15.88
C ASN A 300 -5.82 -1.98 -15.20
N PRO A 301 -6.13 -0.77 -15.69
CA PRO A 301 -5.62 0.48 -15.14
C PRO A 301 -6.02 0.75 -13.67
N ARG A 302 -6.97 0.01 -13.09
CA ARG A 302 -7.41 0.13 -11.69
C ARG A 302 -6.26 0.18 -10.67
N SER A 303 -5.17 -0.54 -10.91
CA SER A 303 -4.04 -0.54 -9.98
C SER A 303 -3.04 0.57 -10.27
N THR A 304 -3.01 1.17 -11.46
CA THR A 304 -2.03 2.15 -11.96
C THR A 304 -2.65 3.53 -12.15
N PRO A 305 -2.57 4.46 -11.18
CA PRO A 305 -3.02 5.83 -11.37
C PRO A 305 -2.14 6.50 -12.43
N TYR A 306 -2.75 6.86 -13.55
CA TYR A 306 -2.20 7.75 -14.58
C TYR A 306 -3.23 8.85 -14.84
N ALA A 307 -2.80 10.10 -14.80
CA ALA A 307 -3.68 11.25 -14.98
C ALA A 307 -2.85 12.50 -15.29
N ALA A 308 -3.52 13.59 -15.69
CA ALA A 308 -2.84 14.87 -15.79
C ALA A 308 -2.27 15.31 -14.42
N LEU A 309 -3.01 15.08 -13.33
CA LEU A 309 -2.55 15.30 -11.95
C LEU A 309 -2.73 14.03 -11.10
N VAL A 310 -1.65 13.53 -10.50
CA VAL A 310 -1.69 12.42 -9.54
C VAL A 310 -1.41 12.93 -8.13
N VAL A 311 -2.23 12.52 -7.17
CA VAL A 311 -2.19 12.99 -5.78
C VAL A 311 -2.08 11.81 -4.82
N SER A 312 -1.11 11.84 -3.90
CA SER A 312 -0.85 10.72 -2.98
C SER A 312 -1.00 11.02 -1.49
N SER A 313 -1.61 12.16 -1.11
CA SER A 313 -1.83 12.52 0.30
C SER A 313 -2.98 13.52 0.48
N SER A 314 -3.62 13.51 1.65
CA SER A 314 -4.73 14.39 2.03
C SER A 314 -4.30 15.82 2.40
N ASN A 315 -3.01 16.03 2.69
CA ASN A 315 -2.41 17.32 3.06
C ASN A 315 -2.20 18.29 1.88
N ILE A 316 -2.92 18.08 0.78
CA ILE A 316 -2.79 18.83 -0.47
C ILE A 316 -4.10 19.54 -0.76
N ILE A 317 -4.02 20.85 -1.00
CA ILE A 317 -5.17 21.67 -1.39
C ILE A 317 -5.01 22.06 -2.85
N ILE A 318 -5.97 21.64 -3.68
CA ILE A 318 -6.00 21.89 -5.13
C ILE A 318 -7.20 22.78 -5.38
N ASN A 319 -7.00 24.08 -5.63
CA ASN A 319 -8.12 24.98 -5.91
C ASN A 319 -7.80 26.04 -6.96
N ARG A 320 -8.81 26.47 -7.71
CA ARG A 320 -8.70 27.55 -8.70
C ARG A 320 -7.64 27.28 -9.79
N ASN A 321 -7.60 26.05 -10.30
CA ASN A 321 -6.76 25.62 -11.42
C ASN A 321 -7.58 25.32 -12.68
N CYS A 322 -6.85 25.09 -13.78
CA CYS A 322 -7.38 25.00 -15.13
C CYS A 322 -6.99 23.69 -15.81
N PHE A 323 -7.91 22.73 -15.87
CA PHE A 323 -7.72 21.42 -16.50
C PHE A 323 -8.46 21.33 -17.83
N LYS A 324 -7.80 20.83 -18.87
CA LYS A 324 -8.43 20.41 -20.14
C LYS A 324 -7.46 19.57 -20.95
N ASN A 325 -7.48 18.25 -20.79
CA ASN A 325 -6.53 17.34 -21.45
C ASN A 325 -7.28 16.27 -22.26
N PRO A 326 -7.75 16.56 -23.49
CA PRO A 326 -8.64 15.67 -24.23
C PRO A 326 -8.02 14.28 -24.52
N GLN A 327 -6.69 14.18 -24.60
CA GLN A 327 -5.97 12.92 -24.80
C GLN A 327 -5.68 12.14 -23.51
N ALA A 328 -6.06 12.67 -22.35
CA ALA A 328 -5.97 11.98 -21.08
C ALA A 328 -7.29 11.24 -20.77
N THR A 329 -7.21 10.01 -20.27
CA THR A 329 -8.38 9.31 -19.72
C THR A 329 -8.87 9.99 -18.45
N TYR A 330 -7.94 10.38 -17.57
CA TYR A 330 -8.22 11.01 -16.29
C TYR A 330 -7.52 12.37 -16.17
N GLU A 331 -8.25 13.38 -15.70
CA GLU A 331 -7.70 14.71 -15.37
C GLU A 331 -6.97 14.67 -14.02
N ILE A 332 -7.55 13.96 -13.04
CA ILE A 332 -6.99 13.79 -11.70
C ILE A 332 -7.14 12.35 -11.24
N ALA A 333 -6.13 11.83 -10.56
CA ALA A 333 -6.13 10.49 -9.96
C ALA A 333 -5.60 10.49 -8.51
N SER A 334 -6.27 9.72 -7.65
CA SER A 334 -5.83 9.45 -6.28
C SER A 334 -4.94 8.21 -6.24
N GLU A 335 -3.77 8.33 -5.62
CA GLU A 335 -2.92 7.22 -5.21
C GLU A 335 -3.01 6.96 -3.69
N LEU A 336 -3.75 7.79 -2.95
CA LEU A 336 -3.95 7.65 -1.52
C LEU A 336 -4.89 6.47 -1.24
N ALA A 337 -4.33 5.34 -0.83
CA ALA A 337 -5.07 4.12 -0.48
C ALA A 337 -5.67 4.17 0.95
N GLU A 338 -6.42 5.23 1.24
CA GLU A 338 -7.11 5.44 2.52
C GLU A 338 -8.55 5.90 2.25
N HIS A 339 -9.50 4.96 2.21
CA HIS A 339 -10.91 5.23 1.85
C HIS A 339 -11.65 6.18 2.79
N ALA A 340 -11.16 6.36 4.02
CA ALA A 340 -11.74 7.29 4.98
C ALA A 340 -11.28 8.75 4.79
N LYS A 341 -10.21 8.96 4.02
CA LYS A 341 -9.65 10.29 3.74
C LYS A 341 -10.24 10.86 2.46
N TRP A 342 -10.09 12.18 2.32
CA TRP A 342 -10.43 12.90 1.10
C TRP A 342 -9.27 13.77 0.64
N ILE A 343 -9.30 14.13 -0.64
CA ILE A 343 -8.43 15.12 -1.26
C ILE A 343 -9.28 16.33 -1.64
N ASP A 344 -8.90 17.52 -1.18
CA ASP A 344 -9.62 18.76 -1.47
C ASP A 344 -9.24 19.28 -2.88
N ALA A 345 -10.14 19.09 -3.83
CA ALA A 345 -10.02 19.55 -5.22
C ALA A 345 -11.17 20.49 -5.63
N ARG A 346 -11.69 21.27 -4.68
CA ARG A 346 -12.80 22.22 -4.90
C ARG A 346 -12.34 23.46 -5.65
N GLU A 347 -13.31 24.16 -6.24
CA GLU A 347 -13.13 25.41 -6.99
C GLU A 347 -12.20 25.30 -8.22
N ASN A 348 -12.00 24.10 -8.79
CA ASN A 348 -11.22 23.91 -10.03
C ASN A 348 -12.12 23.92 -11.27
N ASN A 349 -11.54 24.30 -12.41
CA ASN A 349 -12.18 24.15 -13.72
C ASN A 349 -11.69 22.85 -14.38
N TRP A 350 -12.64 21.96 -14.68
CA TRP A 350 -12.38 20.64 -15.28
C TRP A 350 -12.58 20.60 -16.80
N GLY A 351 -12.53 21.76 -17.47
CA GLY A 351 -12.60 21.90 -18.92
C GLY A 351 -14.02 21.92 -19.49
N TYR A 352 -15.00 21.42 -18.74
CA TYR A 352 -16.40 21.34 -19.12
C TYR A 352 -17.31 21.99 -18.07
N PRO A 353 -18.37 22.71 -18.48
CA PRO A 353 -19.31 23.35 -17.56
C PRO A 353 -20.34 22.37 -16.96
N ARG A 354 -20.48 21.16 -17.52
CA ARG A 354 -21.45 20.16 -17.09
C ARG A 354 -20.75 18.96 -16.43
N PRO A 355 -21.24 18.46 -15.28
CA PRO A 355 -20.60 17.38 -14.52
C PRO A 355 -20.53 16.05 -15.27
N GLU A 356 -21.56 15.73 -16.08
CA GLU A 356 -21.62 14.51 -16.91
C GLU A 356 -20.40 14.33 -17.84
N LEU A 357 -19.79 15.43 -18.30
CA LEU A 357 -18.68 15.41 -19.24
C LEU A 357 -17.31 15.21 -18.59
N PHE A 358 -17.15 15.46 -17.29
CA PHE A 358 -15.86 15.36 -16.62
C PHE A 358 -15.82 14.38 -15.44
N MET A 359 -16.96 14.01 -14.85
CA MET A 359 -16.95 13.20 -13.63
C MET A 359 -16.40 11.78 -13.84
N HIS A 360 -16.52 11.23 -15.06
CA HIS A 360 -15.90 9.95 -15.45
C HIS A 360 -14.37 10.04 -15.64
N ARG A 361 -13.82 11.27 -15.68
CA ARG A 361 -12.38 11.57 -15.85
C ARG A 361 -11.69 11.80 -14.51
N ILE A 362 -12.35 11.51 -13.39
CA ILE A 362 -11.79 11.57 -12.04
C ILE A 362 -11.59 10.13 -11.57
N PHE A 363 -10.34 9.78 -11.25
CA PHE A 363 -9.98 8.46 -10.76
C PHE A 363 -9.82 8.48 -9.23
N ASP A 364 -10.81 7.94 -8.51
CA ASP A 364 -10.86 7.96 -7.05
C ASP A 364 -11.56 6.71 -6.48
N GLN A 365 -12.13 6.81 -5.26
CA GLN A 365 -12.87 5.73 -4.60
C GLN A 365 -13.94 5.07 -5.49
N PHE A 366 -14.55 5.79 -6.43
CA PHE A 366 -15.56 5.23 -7.33
C PHE A 366 -14.99 4.17 -8.27
N ASN A 367 -13.72 4.32 -8.68
CA ASN A 367 -13.04 3.36 -9.55
C ASN A 367 -12.39 2.22 -8.75
N ARG A 368 -11.94 2.51 -7.52
CA ARG A 368 -11.33 1.53 -6.61
C ARG A 368 -11.72 1.85 -5.17
N TYR A 369 -12.48 0.96 -4.53
CA TYR A 369 -13.12 1.22 -3.23
C TYR A 369 -12.17 1.54 -2.06
N THR A 370 -10.88 1.21 -2.18
CA THR A 370 -9.85 1.49 -1.16
C THR A 370 -9.18 2.87 -1.31
N LEU A 371 -9.43 3.59 -2.40
CA LEU A 371 -8.85 4.92 -2.60
C LEU A 371 -9.62 5.99 -1.83
N ALA A 372 -8.93 7.09 -1.49
CA ALA A 372 -9.55 8.30 -0.98
C ALA A 372 -10.46 8.96 -2.05
N VAL A 373 -11.54 9.59 -1.60
CA VAL A 373 -12.44 10.38 -2.45
C VAL A 373 -11.77 11.69 -2.86
N ILE A 374 -11.95 12.12 -4.11
CA ILE A 374 -11.55 13.45 -4.57
C ILE A 374 -12.77 14.36 -4.53
N GLU A 375 -12.76 15.34 -3.61
CA GLU A 375 -13.85 16.29 -3.46
C GLU A 375 -13.74 17.40 -4.50
N VAL A 376 -14.61 17.39 -5.51
CA VAL A 376 -14.63 18.37 -6.60
C VAL A 376 -15.75 19.40 -6.50
N ASN A 377 -16.68 19.25 -5.55
CA ASN A 377 -17.84 20.11 -5.40
C ASN A 377 -17.61 21.17 -4.29
N PRO A 378 -17.78 22.47 -4.58
CA PRO A 378 -18.21 23.06 -5.84
C PRO A 378 -17.06 23.25 -6.84
N PHE A 379 -17.37 23.38 -8.14
CA PHE A 379 -16.39 23.52 -9.23
C PHE A 379 -16.54 24.86 -9.97
N ALA A 380 -15.49 25.30 -10.67
CA ALA A 380 -15.48 26.54 -11.43
C ALA A 380 -15.88 26.31 -12.90
N ALA A 381 -16.98 26.90 -13.36
CA ALA A 381 -17.44 26.75 -14.74
C ALA A 381 -16.48 27.40 -15.76
N VAL A 382 -15.76 28.46 -15.35
CA VAL A 382 -14.82 29.21 -16.20
C VAL A 382 -13.48 29.40 -15.49
N CYS A 383 -12.39 29.19 -16.24
CA CYS A 383 -11.01 29.22 -15.76
C CYS A 383 -10.48 30.60 -15.39
N ASN A 384 -10.56 31.54 -16.33
CA ASN A 384 -9.78 32.78 -16.31
C ASN A 384 -10.65 34.00 -15.96
N GLN A 385 -11.46 33.88 -14.91
CA GLN A 385 -12.26 34.99 -14.38
C GLN A 385 -11.77 35.37 -12.99
N ARG A 386 -11.67 36.67 -12.71
CA ARG A 386 -11.25 37.21 -11.40
C ARG A 386 -12.16 36.75 -10.24
N ARG A 387 -13.42 36.46 -10.56
CA ARG A 387 -14.41 35.79 -9.70
C ARG A 387 -15.09 34.71 -10.55
N PRO A 388 -14.57 33.47 -10.60
CA PRO A 388 -15.18 32.42 -11.39
C PRO A 388 -16.58 32.12 -10.85
N HIS A 389 -17.52 31.82 -11.75
CA HIS A 389 -18.83 31.32 -11.33
C HIS A 389 -18.67 29.92 -10.74
N ILE A 390 -18.82 29.84 -9.41
CA ILE A 390 -18.75 28.59 -8.65
C ILE A 390 -20.10 27.90 -8.76
N THR A 391 -20.10 26.72 -9.38
CA THR A 391 -21.30 25.91 -9.63
C THR A 391 -21.25 24.69 -8.73
N THR A 392 -22.40 24.32 -8.17
CA THR A 392 -22.54 23.09 -7.39
C THR A 392 -22.87 21.93 -8.32
N VAL A 393 -22.41 20.73 -7.98
CA VAL A 393 -22.78 19.47 -8.65
C VAL A 393 -24.19 19.01 -8.22
N GLN A 394 -24.98 19.87 -7.56
CA GLN A 394 -26.34 19.56 -7.13
C GLN A 394 -27.12 19.04 -8.34
N GLN A 395 -27.61 17.79 -8.26
CA GLN A 395 -28.33 17.02 -9.30
C GLN A 395 -27.52 16.00 -10.12
N TYR A 396 -26.19 15.85 -9.93
CA TYR A 396 -25.43 14.79 -10.60
C TYR A 396 -24.72 13.88 -9.60
N TYR A 397 -24.95 12.57 -9.75
CA TYR A 397 -24.24 11.53 -9.01
C TYR A 397 -23.66 10.53 -9.99
N ARG A 398 -22.46 10.00 -9.69
CA ARG A 398 -21.93 8.85 -10.42
C ARG A 398 -22.79 7.63 -10.10
N SER A 399 -23.64 7.25 -11.03
CA SER A 399 -24.57 6.13 -10.87
C SER A 399 -23.90 4.79 -11.22
N PHE A 400 -24.50 3.73 -10.70
CA PHE A 400 -24.25 2.36 -11.14
C PHE A 400 -24.56 2.24 -12.63
N ARG A 401 -23.60 1.76 -13.42
CA ARG A 401 -23.81 1.50 -14.86
C ARG A 401 -24.58 0.20 -15.02
N LYS A 402 -25.70 0.27 -15.75
CA LYS A 402 -26.55 -0.87 -16.11
C LYS A 402 -27.03 -0.65 -17.55
N ASP A 403 -26.20 -1.03 -18.50
CA ASP A 403 -26.55 -0.92 -19.92
C ASP A 403 -27.38 -2.13 -20.35
N SER A 404 -28.41 -1.88 -21.17
CA SER A 404 -29.17 -2.93 -21.85
C SER A 404 -28.40 -3.37 -23.09
N GLU A 405 -27.85 -4.60 -23.04
CA GLU A 405 -27.09 -5.28 -24.11
C GLU A 405 -26.01 -4.45 -24.84
N PRO A 406 -24.70 -4.75 -24.63
CA PRO A 406 -24.16 -5.77 -23.74
C PRO A 406 -24.41 -5.40 -22.26
N TYR A 407 -24.69 -6.40 -21.42
CA TYR A 407 -24.91 -6.20 -19.99
C TYR A 407 -23.59 -5.83 -19.28
N ILE A 408 -23.30 -4.53 -19.21
CA ILE A 408 -22.11 -3.97 -18.57
C ILE A 408 -22.50 -3.46 -17.17
N LEU A 409 -21.71 -3.86 -16.17
CA LEU A 409 -21.85 -3.42 -14.77
C LEU A 409 -20.60 -2.70 -14.29
N GLY A 410 -20.78 -1.73 -13.40
CA GLY A 410 -19.66 -1.06 -12.75
C GLY A 410 -20.09 0.08 -11.83
N GLY A 411 -19.31 0.31 -10.78
CA GLY A 411 -19.47 1.45 -9.87
C GLY A 411 -20.25 1.13 -8.60
N THR A 412 -20.72 2.19 -7.95
CA THR A 412 -21.37 2.12 -6.63
C THR A 412 -22.89 1.98 -6.77
N ILE A 413 -23.45 1.00 -6.07
CA ILE A 413 -24.89 0.72 -5.98
C ILE A 413 -25.45 1.44 -4.76
N TRP A 414 -26.21 2.51 -5.00
CA TRP A 414 -26.83 3.35 -3.97
C TRP A 414 -28.28 2.95 -3.64
N GLU A 415 -28.93 2.26 -4.56
CA GLU A 415 -30.34 1.87 -4.48
C GLU A 415 -30.48 0.36 -4.67
N ASN A 416 -31.62 -0.20 -4.30
CA ASN A 416 -31.89 -1.62 -4.52
C ASN A 416 -31.92 -1.94 -6.02
N GLN A 417 -31.12 -2.92 -6.43
CA GLN A 417 -30.98 -3.33 -7.82
C GLN A 417 -31.25 -4.82 -7.97
N ASP A 418 -32.13 -5.15 -8.91
CA ASP A 418 -32.41 -6.53 -9.28
C ASP A 418 -31.84 -6.80 -10.68
N LEU A 419 -31.05 -7.87 -10.81
CA LEU A 419 -30.47 -8.34 -12.07
C LEU A 419 -31.15 -9.63 -12.50
N GLY A 420 -31.65 -9.62 -13.75
CA GLY A 420 -32.20 -10.80 -14.41
C GLY A 420 -31.11 -11.81 -14.76
N LYS A 421 -31.53 -13.03 -15.12
CA LYS A 421 -30.63 -14.09 -15.60
C LYS A 421 -29.84 -13.60 -16.82
N GLY A 422 -28.52 -13.80 -16.81
CA GLY A 422 -27.65 -13.37 -17.91
C GLY A 422 -26.16 -13.38 -17.56
N LEU A 423 -25.33 -13.14 -18.58
CA LEU A 423 -23.90 -12.90 -18.45
C LEU A 423 -23.64 -11.40 -18.40
N TYR A 424 -23.10 -10.94 -17.28
CA TYR A 424 -22.77 -9.53 -17.06
C TYR A 424 -21.26 -9.35 -17.02
N THR A 425 -20.75 -8.36 -17.77
CA THR A 425 -19.32 -8.00 -17.74
C THR A 425 -19.11 -6.84 -16.78
N VAL A 426 -18.27 -7.06 -15.77
CA VAL A 426 -17.92 -6.05 -14.76
C VAL A 426 -16.65 -5.33 -15.21
N VAL A 427 -16.74 -4.01 -15.38
CA VAL A 427 -15.66 -3.16 -15.90
C VAL A 427 -15.04 -2.21 -14.87
N ASP A 428 -15.76 -1.93 -13.78
CA ASP A 428 -15.31 -1.14 -12.63
C ASP A 428 -15.63 -1.92 -11.32
N ASP A 429 -14.98 -1.57 -10.21
CA ASP A 429 -15.30 -2.17 -8.91
C ASP A 429 -16.78 -2.04 -8.58
N LEU A 430 -17.36 -3.11 -8.04
CA LEU A 430 -18.74 -3.11 -7.55
C LEU A 430 -18.74 -2.81 -6.06
N ASN A 431 -19.46 -1.77 -5.65
CA ASN A 431 -19.61 -1.41 -4.24
C ASN A 431 -21.09 -1.33 -3.86
N ILE A 432 -21.54 -2.20 -2.97
CA ILE A 432 -22.89 -2.14 -2.40
C ILE A 432 -22.82 -1.35 -1.10
N VAL A 433 -23.35 -0.13 -1.09
CA VAL A 433 -23.30 0.74 0.10
C VAL A 433 -24.22 0.22 1.21
N PRO A 434 -23.98 0.59 2.49
CA PRO A 434 -24.90 0.22 3.57
C PRO A 434 -26.33 0.71 3.28
N GLY A 435 -27.32 -0.18 3.44
CA GLY A 435 -28.73 0.08 3.17
C GLY A 435 -29.21 -0.24 1.75
N ALA A 436 -28.30 -0.42 0.78
CA ALA A 436 -28.64 -0.89 -0.57
C ALA A 436 -28.57 -2.42 -0.69
N ARG A 437 -29.35 -2.99 -1.60
CA ARG A 437 -29.41 -4.43 -1.88
C ARG A 437 -29.17 -4.73 -3.35
N LEU A 438 -28.28 -5.69 -3.64
CA LEU A 438 -28.15 -6.28 -4.97
C LEU A 438 -28.77 -7.68 -4.97
N THR A 439 -29.79 -7.89 -5.79
CA THR A 439 -30.47 -9.17 -5.96
C THR A 439 -30.12 -9.79 -7.31
N LEU A 440 -29.61 -11.02 -7.31
CA LEU A 440 -29.23 -11.74 -8.52
C LEU A 440 -30.16 -12.91 -8.78
N SER A 441 -30.68 -13.02 -10.00
CA SER A 441 -31.46 -14.19 -10.41
C SER A 441 -30.59 -15.45 -10.48
N PRO A 442 -31.14 -16.65 -10.26
CA PRO A 442 -30.41 -17.91 -10.48
C PRO A 442 -29.82 -17.99 -11.91
N ASP A 443 -28.66 -18.65 -12.05
CA ASP A 443 -27.87 -18.74 -13.30
C ASP A 443 -27.35 -17.40 -13.86
N THR A 444 -27.25 -16.39 -12.98
CA THR A 444 -26.53 -15.16 -13.31
C THR A 444 -25.02 -15.39 -13.22
N VAL A 445 -24.29 -14.93 -14.25
CA VAL A 445 -22.83 -14.98 -14.29
C VAL A 445 -22.28 -13.56 -14.28
N LEU A 446 -21.55 -13.20 -13.23
CA LEU A 446 -20.76 -11.97 -13.20
C LEU A 446 -19.33 -12.28 -13.61
N GLN A 447 -18.90 -11.68 -14.71
CA GLN A 447 -17.57 -11.84 -15.28
C GLN A 447 -16.74 -10.58 -15.03
N PHE A 448 -15.76 -10.71 -14.14
CA PHE A 448 -14.91 -9.60 -13.73
C PHE A 448 -13.67 -9.46 -14.61
N ASN A 449 -13.43 -8.25 -15.10
CA ASN A 449 -12.12 -7.93 -15.67
C ASN A 449 -11.02 -8.04 -14.60
N ASN A 450 -9.79 -8.20 -15.07
CA ASN A 450 -8.61 -8.39 -14.25
C ASN A 450 -8.47 -7.29 -13.17
N GLY A 451 -8.06 -7.66 -11.96
CA GLY A 451 -7.81 -6.74 -10.85
C GLY A 451 -9.05 -6.08 -10.21
N LEU A 452 -10.26 -6.26 -10.76
CA LEU A 452 -11.49 -5.69 -10.19
C LEU A 452 -11.98 -6.48 -8.98
N GLY A 453 -12.61 -5.81 -8.03
CA GLY A 453 -13.17 -6.43 -6.83
C GLY A 453 -14.64 -6.05 -6.59
N MET A 454 -15.25 -6.77 -5.65
CA MET A 454 -16.59 -6.47 -5.16
C MET A 454 -16.55 -6.22 -3.65
N LEU A 455 -16.99 -5.03 -3.23
CA LEU A 455 -17.15 -4.65 -1.83
C LEU A 455 -18.63 -4.70 -1.44
N ILE A 456 -18.92 -5.42 -0.36
CA ILE A 456 -20.27 -5.59 0.18
C ILE A 456 -20.32 -4.93 1.55
N GLN A 457 -21.11 -3.86 1.64
CA GLN A 457 -21.43 -3.16 2.88
C GLN A 457 -22.95 -3.18 3.14
N GLY A 458 -23.76 -3.23 2.08
CA GLY A 458 -25.19 -3.52 2.15
C GLY A 458 -25.49 -5.02 2.05
N GLU A 459 -26.54 -5.37 1.32
CA GLU A 459 -27.02 -6.74 1.17
C GLU A 459 -26.73 -7.30 -0.23
N LEU A 460 -26.23 -8.55 -0.29
CA LEU A 460 -26.12 -9.33 -1.53
C LEU A 460 -27.00 -10.57 -1.40
N VAL A 461 -27.97 -10.71 -2.31
CA VAL A 461 -29.04 -11.71 -2.22
C VAL A 461 -29.19 -12.46 -3.55
N ARG A 462 -29.47 -13.76 -3.48
CA ARG A 462 -29.91 -14.56 -4.61
C ARG A 462 -31.44 -14.62 -4.61
N ALA A 463 -32.09 -14.30 -5.74
CA ALA A 463 -33.53 -14.37 -5.85
C ALA A 463 -34.02 -15.83 -5.74
N GLU A 464 -34.95 -16.09 -4.82
CA GLU A 464 -35.61 -17.39 -4.68
C GLU A 464 -36.83 -17.48 -5.60
N LEU A 465 -36.59 -17.64 -6.90
CA LEU A 465 -37.66 -17.97 -7.86
C LEU A 465 -37.90 -19.48 -7.84
N HIS A 466 -39.11 -19.87 -7.41
CA HIS A 466 -39.71 -21.22 -7.40
C HIS A 466 -38.74 -22.38 -7.68
N SER A 467 -38.20 -23.02 -6.62
CA SER A 467 -37.49 -24.31 -6.67
C SER A 467 -36.28 -24.41 -7.63
N SER A 468 -35.70 -23.30 -8.08
CA SER A 468 -34.48 -23.36 -8.91
C SER A 468 -33.24 -23.73 -8.07
N ASP A 469 -32.58 -24.81 -8.46
CA ASP A 469 -31.28 -25.24 -7.93
C ASP A 469 -30.07 -24.58 -8.63
N GLU A 470 -30.32 -23.69 -9.60
CA GLU A 470 -29.25 -23.02 -10.35
C GLU A 470 -28.43 -22.08 -9.45
N MET A 471 -27.11 -22.14 -9.57
CA MET A 471 -26.18 -21.32 -8.79
C MET A 471 -25.95 -19.96 -9.42
N VAL A 472 -25.55 -18.98 -8.62
CA VAL A 472 -24.99 -17.71 -9.12
C VAL A 472 -23.46 -17.84 -9.20
N LYS A 473 -22.86 -17.39 -10.30
CA LYS A 473 -21.43 -17.59 -10.57
C LYS A 473 -20.66 -16.28 -10.70
N PHE A 474 -19.61 -16.14 -9.90
CA PHE A 474 -18.60 -15.09 -10.02
C PHE A 474 -17.31 -15.67 -10.58
N THR A 475 -16.82 -15.10 -11.68
CA THR A 475 -15.64 -15.61 -12.38
C THR A 475 -14.85 -14.48 -13.05
N GLY A 476 -13.58 -14.74 -13.36
CA GLY A 476 -12.76 -13.82 -14.14
C GLY A 476 -13.05 -13.88 -15.65
N ALA A 477 -12.83 -12.77 -16.34
CA ALA A 477 -12.80 -12.70 -17.80
C ALA A 477 -11.74 -13.66 -18.38
N PRO A 478 -11.97 -14.27 -19.56
CA PRO A 478 -10.96 -15.10 -20.20
C PRO A 478 -9.72 -14.25 -20.52
N PHE A 479 -8.55 -14.74 -20.12
CA PHE A 479 -7.29 -14.09 -20.41
C PHE A 479 -6.62 -14.74 -21.62
N THR A 480 -6.25 -13.91 -22.59
CA THR A 480 -5.41 -14.27 -23.74
C THR A 480 -4.05 -13.60 -23.58
N LEU A 481 -2.96 -14.38 -23.65
CA LEU A 481 -1.61 -13.85 -23.54
C LEU A 481 -1.31 -12.92 -24.73
N PRO A 482 -0.93 -11.64 -24.50
CA PRO A 482 -0.58 -10.74 -25.58
C PRO A 482 0.78 -11.13 -26.18
N GLN A 483 0.91 -11.07 -27.50
CA GLN A 483 2.20 -11.19 -28.19
C GLN A 483 2.81 -9.80 -28.33
N LEU A 484 3.93 -9.57 -27.67
CA LEU A 484 4.59 -8.27 -27.66
C LEU A 484 5.81 -8.28 -28.59
N PRO A 485 6.09 -7.15 -29.28
CA PRO A 485 7.19 -7.09 -30.24
C PRO A 485 8.57 -7.05 -29.57
N ASN A 486 8.66 -6.59 -28.31
CA ASN A 486 9.94 -6.26 -27.67
C ASN A 486 10.32 -7.13 -26.46
N ILE A 487 9.43 -8.01 -25.99
CA ILE A 487 9.67 -8.88 -24.81
C ILE A 487 8.86 -10.17 -24.91
N ARG A 488 9.44 -11.32 -24.52
CA ARG A 488 8.75 -12.62 -24.48
C ARG A 488 9.36 -13.60 -23.48
N LEU A 489 8.56 -14.60 -23.07
CA LEU A 489 9.04 -15.77 -22.34
C LEU A 489 9.13 -16.96 -23.28
N VAL A 490 10.18 -17.78 -23.13
CA VAL A 490 10.41 -18.97 -23.96
C VAL A 490 10.68 -20.19 -23.07
N ASP A 491 9.91 -21.25 -23.24
CA ASP A 491 10.13 -22.52 -22.53
C ASP A 491 11.28 -23.35 -23.14
N GLU A 492 11.52 -24.54 -22.58
CA GLU A 492 12.53 -25.47 -23.06
C GLU A 492 12.25 -26.01 -24.48
N ASN A 493 10.99 -25.96 -24.93
CA ASN A 493 10.56 -26.41 -26.26
C ASN A 493 10.47 -25.27 -27.27
N ASN A 494 11.03 -24.09 -26.96
CA ASN A 494 10.96 -22.88 -27.76
C ASN A 494 9.54 -22.36 -28.03
N LYS A 495 8.57 -22.62 -27.13
CA LYS A 495 7.23 -22.04 -27.19
C LYS A 495 7.19 -20.69 -26.48
N THR A 496 6.48 -19.73 -27.09
CA THR A 496 6.32 -18.37 -26.56
C THR A 496 5.02 -18.17 -25.75
N ASP A 497 4.05 -19.07 -25.91
CA ASP A 497 2.75 -19.02 -25.23
C ASP A 497 2.81 -19.63 -23.83
N VAL A 498 3.76 -19.16 -23.03
CA VAL A 498 4.11 -19.76 -21.73
C VAL A 498 4.13 -18.73 -20.61
N LEU A 499 3.85 -19.19 -19.40
CA LEU A 499 3.85 -18.35 -18.19
C LEU A 499 5.19 -18.46 -17.43
N SER A 500 6.02 -19.42 -17.79
CA SER A 500 7.34 -19.60 -17.20
C SER A 500 8.35 -20.03 -18.24
N GLY A 501 9.54 -19.43 -18.22
CA GLY A 501 10.60 -19.70 -19.18
C GLY A 501 11.74 -18.69 -19.10
N ARG A 502 12.66 -18.76 -20.07
CA ARG A 502 13.72 -17.78 -20.28
C ARG A 502 13.14 -16.45 -20.74
N LEU A 503 13.62 -15.34 -20.18
CA LEU A 503 13.25 -14.00 -20.63
C LEU A 503 14.10 -13.57 -21.83
N GLU A 504 13.44 -13.20 -22.91
CA GLU A 504 14.07 -12.68 -24.12
C GLU A 504 13.52 -11.29 -24.45
N VAL A 505 14.39 -10.41 -24.94
CA VAL A 505 14.09 -9.01 -25.27
C VAL A 505 14.62 -8.63 -26.64
N PHE A 506 13.96 -7.69 -27.30
CA PHE A 506 14.37 -7.15 -28.59
C PHE A 506 14.98 -5.76 -28.41
N VAL A 507 16.31 -5.67 -28.49
CA VAL A 507 17.07 -4.43 -28.32
C VAL A 507 18.08 -4.32 -29.46
N ASN A 508 18.35 -3.11 -29.96
CA ASN A 508 19.30 -2.87 -31.06
C ASN A 508 19.03 -3.72 -32.31
N ASN A 509 17.76 -3.91 -32.67
CA ASN A 509 17.30 -4.72 -33.81
C ASN A 509 17.65 -6.22 -33.74
N GLN A 510 17.94 -6.78 -32.56
CA GLN A 510 18.20 -8.20 -32.38
C GLN A 510 17.53 -8.76 -31.12
N TRP A 511 17.08 -10.02 -31.19
CA TRP A 511 16.63 -10.77 -30.01
C TRP A 511 17.83 -11.25 -29.20
N GLY A 512 17.75 -11.09 -27.88
CA GLY A 512 18.76 -11.59 -26.95
C GLY A 512 18.22 -11.86 -25.57
N THR A 513 19.10 -12.36 -24.70
CA THR A 513 18.81 -12.70 -23.29
C THR A 513 19.37 -11.65 -22.35
N ILE A 514 18.94 -11.72 -21.08
CA ILE A 514 19.37 -10.81 -20.01
C ILE A 514 20.28 -11.56 -19.03
N CYS A 515 21.38 -10.93 -18.62
CA CYS A 515 22.25 -11.45 -17.58
C CYS A 515 21.58 -11.39 -16.20
N ASN A 516 21.60 -12.49 -15.44
CA ASN A 516 20.93 -12.57 -14.14
C ASN A 516 21.67 -11.88 -12.97
N ARG A 517 22.90 -11.38 -13.19
CA ARG A 517 23.75 -10.79 -12.12
C ARG A 517 23.12 -9.59 -11.42
N SER A 518 22.47 -8.72 -12.20
CA SER A 518 21.81 -7.50 -11.72
C SER A 518 20.30 -7.66 -11.60
N TRP A 519 19.79 -8.89 -11.70
CA TRP A 519 18.35 -9.15 -11.73
C TRP A 519 17.75 -9.03 -10.33
N THR A 520 16.71 -8.21 -10.21
CA THR A 520 15.99 -8.00 -8.95
C THR A 520 14.52 -8.37 -9.08
N LYS A 521 13.85 -8.48 -7.93
CA LYS A 521 12.42 -8.74 -7.87
C LYS A 521 11.61 -7.64 -8.55
N GLU A 522 12.06 -6.40 -8.46
CA GLU A 522 11.42 -5.25 -9.08
C GLU A 522 11.51 -5.32 -10.61
N LEU A 523 12.66 -5.76 -11.16
CA LEU A 523 12.82 -6.01 -12.59
C LEU A 523 11.96 -7.19 -13.07
N GLY A 524 11.87 -8.26 -12.27
CA GLY A 524 10.96 -9.38 -12.52
C GLY A 524 9.50 -8.97 -12.58
N LEU A 525 9.07 -8.14 -11.62
CA LEU A 525 7.72 -7.59 -11.57
C LEU A 525 7.43 -6.71 -12.78
N LEU A 526 8.36 -5.82 -13.13
CA LEU A 526 8.26 -4.95 -14.29
C LEU A 526 8.12 -5.76 -15.59
N ALA A 527 8.97 -6.77 -15.78
CA ALA A 527 8.93 -7.65 -16.95
C ALA A 527 7.61 -8.44 -17.05
N CYS A 528 7.13 -9.03 -15.95
CA CYS A 528 5.83 -9.71 -15.95
C CYS A 528 4.68 -8.74 -16.27
N ASN A 529 4.68 -7.54 -15.68
CA ASN A 529 3.66 -6.54 -15.93
C ASN A 529 3.69 -6.02 -17.39
N GLN A 530 4.88 -5.84 -17.96
CA GLN A 530 5.06 -5.49 -19.36
C GLN A 530 4.47 -6.56 -20.28
N LEU A 531 4.64 -7.85 -19.95
CA LEU A 531 4.04 -9.01 -20.64
C LEU A 531 2.52 -9.14 -20.49
N GLY A 532 1.85 -8.25 -19.75
CA GLY A 532 0.42 -8.38 -19.43
C GLY A 532 0.12 -9.49 -18.41
N LEU A 533 1.14 -9.93 -17.68
CA LEU A 533 1.07 -10.96 -16.65
C LEU A 533 1.33 -10.35 -15.27
N ILE A 534 1.16 -11.16 -14.22
CA ILE A 534 1.47 -10.77 -12.83
C ILE A 534 2.57 -11.68 -12.28
N MET A 535 3.22 -11.27 -11.20
CA MET A 535 4.26 -12.05 -10.53
C MET A 535 3.85 -12.37 -9.09
N ASP A 536 4.10 -13.60 -8.62
CA ASP A 536 4.03 -13.95 -7.20
C ASP A 536 5.44 -13.78 -6.58
N PRO A 537 5.64 -12.78 -5.71
CA PRO A 537 6.87 -12.55 -4.95
C PRO A 537 7.48 -13.77 -4.29
N GLU A 538 6.64 -14.67 -3.77
CA GLU A 538 7.11 -15.81 -2.99
C GLU A 538 7.74 -16.89 -3.87
N TYR A 539 7.55 -16.83 -5.19
CA TYR A 539 8.13 -17.74 -6.17
C TYR A 539 9.16 -17.03 -7.07
N PHE A 540 9.80 -15.96 -6.58
CA PHE A 540 10.84 -15.20 -7.31
C PHE A 540 12.16 -15.97 -7.49
N GLU A 541 12.25 -17.23 -7.05
CA GLU A 541 13.49 -18.00 -7.07
C GLU A 541 13.92 -18.41 -8.50
N ASN A 542 14.74 -17.55 -9.13
CA ASN A 542 15.39 -17.79 -10.43
C ASN A 542 16.13 -19.14 -10.50
N TRP A 543 16.59 -19.72 -9.38
CA TRP A 543 17.33 -20.98 -9.36
C TRP A 543 16.42 -22.22 -9.41
N GLN A 544 15.10 -22.09 -9.16
CA GLN A 544 14.18 -23.22 -9.32
C GLN A 544 13.76 -23.44 -10.78
N ILE A 545 13.99 -22.43 -11.62
CA ILE A 545 13.70 -22.43 -13.05
C ILE A 545 15.06 -22.33 -13.72
N PHE A 546 15.69 -23.46 -14.05
CA PHE A 546 16.91 -23.44 -14.86
C PHE A 546 16.52 -23.54 -16.33
N PRO A 547 16.20 -22.43 -17.05
CA PRO A 547 16.00 -22.54 -18.48
C PRO A 547 17.33 -22.85 -19.14
N SER A 548 17.30 -23.68 -20.19
CA SER A 548 18.42 -23.77 -21.13
C SER A 548 18.82 -22.35 -21.56
N PRO A 549 20.13 -22.01 -21.65
CA PRO A 549 20.56 -20.68 -22.09
C PRO A 549 20.09 -20.33 -23.52
N GLY A 550 19.71 -21.35 -24.30
CA GLY A 550 19.36 -21.18 -25.72
C GLY A 550 20.58 -20.78 -26.56
N GLU A 551 20.32 -20.37 -27.80
CA GLU A 551 21.37 -19.96 -28.76
C GLU A 551 21.52 -18.44 -28.89
N LEU A 552 20.69 -17.66 -28.18
CA LEU A 552 20.68 -16.20 -28.27
C LEU A 552 21.79 -15.56 -27.42
N PRO A 553 22.39 -14.45 -27.88
CA PRO A 553 23.41 -13.74 -27.12
C PRO A 553 22.78 -12.99 -25.94
N ILE A 554 23.59 -12.73 -24.91
CA ILE A 554 23.24 -11.81 -23.82
C ILE A 554 23.38 -10.38 -24.35
N VAL A 555 22.28 -9.62 -24.36
CA VAL A 555 22.22 -8.26 -24.94
C VAL A 555 22.04 -7.16 -23.90
N MET A 556 21.63 -7.51 -22.67
CA MET A 556 21.50 -6.55 -21.56
C MET A 556 22.12 -7.08 -20.27
N ASP A 557 22.81 -6.19 -19.56
CA ASP A 557 23.27 -6.38 -18.17
C ASP A 557 23.26 -5.04 -17.42
N ASN A 558 23.44 -5.07 -16.10
CA ASN A 558 23.43 -3.92 -15.20
C ASN A 558 22.22 -2.98 -15.44
N ILE A 559 21.03 -3.57 -15.53
CA ILE A 559 19.79 -2.85 -15.86
C ILE A 559 19.43 -1.90 -14.71
N ARG A 560 19.18 -0.64 -15.05
CA ARG A 560 18.78 0.44 -14.16
C ARG A 560 17.58 1.14 -14.78
N CYS A 561 16.40 0.79 -14.29
CA CYS A 561 15.16 1.49 -14.63
C CYS A 561 15.00 2.69 -13.70
N GLU A 562 15.24 3.89 -14.22
CA GLU A 562 15.14 5.15 -13.48
C GLU A 562 13.94 5.95 -14.03
N GLU A 563 13.60 7.11 -13.44
CA GLU A 563 12.59 8.03 -14.04
C GLU A 563 11.17 7.46 -14.30
N ASN A 564 10.74 6.47 -13.50
CA ASN A 564 9.45 5.77 -13.63
C ASN A 564 9.28 5.05 -15.00
N GLU A 565 10.37 4.52 -15.55
CA GLU A 565 10.33 3.65 -16.73
C GLU A 565 9.51 2.38 -16.49
N TYR A 566 8.62 2.07 -17.43
CA TYR A 566 7.72 0.90 -17.40
C TYR A 566 7.97 -0.09 -18.55
N ASP A 567 9.03 0.14 -19.33
CA ASP A 567 9.50 -0.75 -20.40
C ASP A 567 10.97 -1.08 -20.15
N ILE A 568 11.26 -2.35 -19.87
CA ILE A 568 12.60 -2.80 -19.53
C ILE A 568 13.61 -2.54 -20.65
N THR A 569 13.16 -2.51 -21.91
CA THR A 569 14.02 -2.28 -23.08
C THR A 569 14.46 -0.82 -23.22
N ASN A 570 13.73 0.11 -22.60
CA ASN A 570 14.10 1.53 -22.55
C ASN A 570 14.98 1.85 -21.35
N CYS A 571 14.96 1.01 -20.31
CA CYS A 571 15.80 1.20 -19.14
C CYS A 571 17.28 1.20 -19.54
N ARG A 572 18.06 1.99 -18.81
CA ARG A 572 19.49 2.01 -19.06
C ARG A 572 20.14 0.68 -18.69
N HIS A 573 21.05 0.23 -19.52
CA HIS A 573 21.72 -1.05 -19.37
C HIS A 573 23.08 -1.00 -20.09
N ASP A 574 23.98 -1.88 -19.68
CA ASP A 574 25.14 -2.20 -20.50
C ASP A 574 24.65 -3.04 -21.69
N GLY A 575 25.06 -2.64 -22.90
CA GLY A 575 24.71 -3.29 -24.17
C GLY A 575 25.89 -4.05 -24.80
N VAL A 576 25.68 -4.65 -25.97
CA VAL A 576 26.70 -5.43 -26.70
C VAL A 576 28.01 -4.64 -26.92
N ASP A 577 27.92 -3.32 -27.10
CA ASP A 577 29.07 -2.42 -27.27
C ASP A 577 30.03 -2.38 -26.06
N HIS A 578 29.57 -2.81 -24.88
CA HIS A 578 30.37 -2.91 -23.66
C HIS A 578 30.97 -4.32 -23.42
N ASN A 579 30.92 -5.19 -24.43
CA ASN A 579 31.46 -6.56 -24.38
C ASN A 579 30.95 -7.39 -23.18
N ILE A 580 29.63 -7.35 -22.94
CA ILE A 580 28.97 -8.07 -21.83
C ILE A 580 29.33 -9.56 -21.81
N ALA A 581 29.49 -10.16 -22.99
CA ALA A 581 29.83 -11.58 -23.15
C ALA A 581 31.14 -11.98 -22.45
N ALA A 582 32.09 -11.06 -22.24
CA ALA A 582 33.31 -11.32 -21.48
C ALA A 582 33.07 -11.32 -19.96
N SER A 583 31.98 -10.73 -19.50
CA SER A 583 31.70 -10.49 -18.07
C SER A 583 30.56 -11.36 -17.50
N CYS A 584 29.65 -11.87 -18.34
CA CYS A 584 28.54 -12.73 -17.95
C CYS A 584 28.58 -14.06 -18.71
N LEU A 585 28.51 -15.17 -17.97
CA LEU A 585 28.52 -16.51 -18.57
C LEU A 585 27.24 -16.76 -19.37
N PRO A 586 27.28 -17.51 -20.50
CA PRO A 586 26.08 -17.84 -21.28
C PRO A 586 24.98 -18.53 -20.48
N THR A 587 25.33 -19.26 -19.41
CA THR A 587 24.38 -19.93 -18.51
C THR A 587 23.65 -18.97 -17.56
N ASN A 588 24.13 -17.74 -17.40
CA ASN A 588 23.62 -16.77 -16.43
C ASN A 588 22.45 -15.98 -17.01
N VAL A 589 21.44 -16.69 -17.51
CA VAL A 589 20.22 -16.11 -18.07
C VAL A 589 19.15 -15.92 -17.02
N VAL A 590 18.26 -14.96 -17.26
CA VAL A 590 17.06 -14.76 -16.45
C VAL A 590 15.96 -15.73 -16.88
N GLY A 591 15.50 -16.55 -15.93
CA GLY A 591 14.25 -17.30 -16.02
C GLY A 591 13.18 -16.63 -15.17
N LEU A 592 11.95 -16.54 -15.67
CA LEU A 592 10.81 -15.98 -14.93
C LEU A 592 9.66 -16.98 -14.87
N ARG A 593 8.87 -16.87 -13.80
CA ARG A 593 7.55 -17.49 -13.67
C ARG A 593 6.53 -16.40 -13.36
N CYS A 594 5.87 -15.94 -14.40
CA CYS A 594 4.72 -15.05 -14.31
C CYS A 594 3.43 -15.88 -14.20
N MET A 595 2.30 -15.19 -14.01
CA MET A 595 0.99 -15.80 -13.79
C MET A 595 -0.09 -15.00 -14.54
N LYS A 596 -1.18 -15.67 -14.90
CA LYS A 596 -2.33 -15.00 -15.52
C LYS A 596 -2.94 -14.01 -14.52
N PRO A 597 -3.31 -12.80 -14.96
CA PRO A 597 -4.06 -11.90 -14.11
C PRO A 597 -5.44 -12.51 -13.78
N CYS A 598 -5.92 -12.25 -12.57
CA CYS A 598 -7.24 -12.64 -12.09
C CYS A 598 -7.98 -11.42 -11.54
N TRP A 599 -9.25 -11.56 -11.21
CA TRP A 599 -9.99 -10.55 -10.45
C TRP A 599 -9.67 -10.66 -8.96
N SER A 600 -10.05 -9.68 -8.15
CA SER A 600 -9.65 -9.61 -6.74
C SER A 600 -10.43 -10.60 -5.87
N GLY A 601 -11.73 -10.73 -6.08
CA GLY A 601 -12.62 -11.49 -5.19
C GLY A 601 -13.69 -10.60 -4.56
N VAL A 602 -14.40 -11.18 -3.61
CA VAL A 602 -15.49 -10.53 -2.87
C VAL A 602 -15.03 -10.22 -1.45
N ARG A 603 -15.32 -9.01 -0.98
CA ARG A 603 -15.05 -8.59 0.40
C ARG A 603 -16.32 -8.13 1.10
N TYR A 604 -16.66 -8.79 2.20
CA TYR A 604 -17.60 -8.27 3.20
C TYR A 604 -16.86 -7.32 4.13
N SER A 605 -17.21 -6.04 4.04
CA SER A 605 -16.60 -5.01 4.86
C SER A 605 -17.04 -5.12 6.32
N PHE A 606 -16.34 -4.43 7.21
CA PHE A 606 -16.72 -4.30 8.61
C PHE A 606 -18.13 -3.72 8.84
N LEU A 607 -18.58 -2.87 7.91
CA LEU A 607 -19.91 -2.24 7.92
C LEU A 607 -21.01 -3.14 7.32
N ALA A 608 -20.69 -4.35 6.86
CA ALA A 608 -21.70 -5.24 6.30
C ALA A 608 -22.77 -5.55 7.35
N ASN A 609 -24.00 -5.10 7.09
CA ASN A 609 -25.11 -5.33 8.00
C ASN A 609 -25.79 -6.67 7.72
N PRO A 610 -26.30 -7.34 8.77
CA PRO A 610 -27.21 -8.45 8.57
C PRO A 610 -28.51 -7.96 7.89
N PRO A 611 -29.21 -8.82 7.12
CA PRO A 611 -30.42 -8.45 6.44
C PRO A 611 -31.52 -8.07 7.41
N LEU A 612 -32.32 -7.09 7.00
CA LEU A 612 -33.42 -6.54 7.79
C LEU A 612 -34.44 -7.60 8.26
N VAL A 613 -34.63 -8.65 7.47
CA VAL A 613 -35.68 -9.65 7.70
C VAL A 613 -35.17 -10.87 8.47
N THR A 614 -34.00 -11.39 8.10
CA THR A 614 -33.49 -12.66 8.66
C THR A 614 -32.49 -12.46 9.79
N GLY A 615 -31.96 -11.24 9.98
CA GLY A 615 -30.96 -10.96 11.00
C GLY A 615 -29.59 -11.63 10.76
N GLN A 616 -29.41 -12.37 9.66
CA GLN A 616 -28.15 -12.96 9.18
C GLN A 616 -28.17 -13.03 7.65
N SER A 617 -27.11 -12.59 6.98
CA SER A 617 -27.05 -12.72 5.51
C SER A 617 -26.58 -14.12 5.18
N SER A 618 -27.30 -14.73 4.25
CA SER A 618 -27.01 -16.08 3.79
C SER A 618 -26.74 -16.05 2.29
N MET A 619 -25.48 -16.21 1.92
CA MET A 619 -25.17 -16.73 0.60
C MET A 619 -25.53 -18.20 0.57
N GLU A 620 -26.49 -18.53 -0.28
CA GLU A 620 -26.84 -19.90 -0.62
C GLU A 620 -26.66 -20.14 -2.13
N LYS A 621 -25.97 -21.23 -2.51
CA LYS A 621 -25.78 -21.68 -3.91
C LYS A 621 -24.97 -20.69 -4.77
N TRP A 622 -23.71 -20.48 -4.40
CA TRP A 622 -22.78 -19.58 -5.11
C TRP A 622 -21.51 -20.29 -5.55
N ILE A 623 -21.00 -19.88 -6.70
CA ILE A 623 -19.69 -20.29 -7.23
C ILE A 623 -18.79 -19.07 -7.28
N ILE A 624 -17.60 -19.15 -6.67
CA ILE A 624 -16.54 -18.13 -6.78
C ILE A 624 -15.27 -18.81 -7.29
N GLU A 625 -14.82 -18.43 -8.49
CA GLU A 625 -13.63 -19.03 -9.10
C GLU A 625 -12.74 -18.00 -9.81
N LYS A 626 -11.45 -18.38 -9.98
CA LYS A 626 -10.43 -17.58 -10.68
C LYS A 626 -10.18 -16.19 -10.08
N ALA A 627 -10.34 -16.04 -8.77
CA ALA A 627 -10.03 -14.80 -8.03
C ALA A 627 -8.63 -14.85 -7.41
N GLY A 628 -8.08 -13.70 -7.02
CA GLY A 628 -6.94 -13.62 -6.12
C GLY A 628 -6.00 -12.42 -6.29
N LEU A 629 -6.20 -11.54 -7.26
CA LEU A 629 -5.31 -10.40 -7.54
C LEU A 629 -5.97 -9.08 -7.14
N PHE A 630 -5.46 -8.43 -6.09
CA PHE A 630 -5.97 -7.13 -5.64
C PHE A 630 -5.20 -5.95 -6.25
N ASP A 631 -3.87 -6.05 -6.36
CA ASP A 631 -3.02 -5.03 -6.98
C ASP A 631 -1.80 -5.73 -7.61
N PHE A 632 -1.49 -5.41 -8.87
CA PHE A 632 -0.33 -5.98 -9.57
C PHE A 632 0.92 -5.10 -9.50
N ARG A 633 0.79 -3.78 -9.22
CA ARG A 633 1.96 -2.89 -9.09
C ARG A 633 2.72 -3.17 -7.81
N ILE A 634 1.96 -3.35 -6.73
CA ILE A 634 2.45 -3.86 -5.46
C ILE A 634 1.77 -5.22 -5.39
N PRO A 635 2.46 -6.34 -5.69
CA PRO A 635 1.86 -7.68 -5.87
C PRO A 635 1.14 -8.15 -4.60
N LYS A 636 -0.05 -7.59 -4.40
CA LYS A 636 -0.91 -7.71 -3.24
C LYS A 636 -2.08 -8.57 -3.68
N PHE A 637 -2.21 -9.70 -3.00
CA PHE A 637 -3.22 -10.69 -3.28
C PHE A 637 -4.35 -10.60 -2.26
N SER A 638 -5.52 -11.04 -2.68
CA SER A 638 -6.73 -11.11 -1.86
C SER A 638 -7.29 -12.53 -1.91
N PRO A 639 -7.98 -13.00 -0.88
CA PRO A 639 -8.74 -14.25 -0.97
C PRO A 639 -9.91 -14.10 -1.96
N ALA A 640 -10.46 -15.22 -2.42
CA ALA A 640 -11.67 -15.20 -3.24
C ALA A 640 -12.87 -14.64 -2.48
N LEU A 641 -12.97 -14.93 -1.19
CA LEU A 641 -13.94 -14.36 -0.26
C LEU A 641 -13.24 -13.88 1.02
N GLN A 642 -13.22 -12.57 1.24
CA GLN A 642 -12.75 -11.95 2.49
C GLN A 642 -13.95 -11.52 3.34
N ILE A 643 -13.88 -11.76 4.64
CA ILE A 643 -14.90 -11.31 5.59
C ILE A 643 -14.22 -10.64 6.76
N ASP A 644 -14.42 -9.33 6.89
CA ASP A 644 -13.82 -8.56 7.97
C ASP A 644 -14.52 -8.83 9.31
N TRP A 645 -15.86 -8.85 9.31
CA TRP A 645 -16.68 -9.19 10.49
C TRP A 645 -17.75 -10.22 10.12
N ASN A 646 -17.56 -11.46 10.56
CA ASN A 646 -18.41 -12.57 10.17
C ASN A 646 -19.58 -12.77 11.15
N CYS A 647 -20.75 -12.27 10.76
CA CYS A 647 -22.03 -12.57 11.40
C CYS A 647 -22.96 -13.41 10.50
N HIS A 648 -22.39 -14.01 9.44
CA HIS A 648 -23.14 -14.57 8.32
C HIS A 648 -23.24 -16.10 8.41
N THR A 649 -24.25 -16.66 7.72
CA THR A 649 -24.42 -18.12 7.63
C THR A 649 -24.47 -18.55 6.17
N PHE A 650 -23.43 -19.24 5.72
CA PHE A 650 -23.29 -19.65 4.32
C PHE A 650 -23.61 -21.12 4.10
N HIS A 651 -24.28 -21.40 2.99
CA HIS A 651 -24.71 -22.74 2.60
C HIS A 651 -24.39 -22.98 1.13
N ASN A 652 -23.96 -24.19 0.75
CA ASN A 652 -23.77 -24.57 -0.65
C ASN A 652 -22.84 -23.61 -1.43
N LEU A 653 -21.71 -23.24 -0.85
CA LEU A 653 -20.67 -22.46 -1.53
C LEU A 653 -19.68 -23.36 -2.25
N TYR A 654 -19.29 -22.98 -3.45
CA TYR A 654 -18.25 -23.64 -4.24
C TYR A 654 -17.15 -22.63 -4.56
N ILE A 655 -16.04 -22.67 -3.82
CA ILE A 655 -14.90 -21.76 -3.99
C ILE A 655 -13.71 -22.52 -4.53
N ARG A 656 -13.38 -22.31 -5.82
CA ARG A 656 -12.40 -23.16 -6.50
C ARG A 656 -11.49 -22.46 -7.50
N ASN A 657 -10.34 -23.06 -7.77
CA ASN A 657 -9.38 -22.60 -8.78
C ASN A 657 -8.98 -21.13 -8.57
N ASN A 658 -8.80 -20.71 -7.31
CA ASN A 658 -8.39 -19.34 -6.98
C ASN A 658 -6.88 -19.25 -6.83
N PHE A 659 -6.34 -18.10 -7.23
CA PHE A 659 -4.91 -17.80 -7.22
C PHE A 659 -4.35 -17.63 -5.81
N TRP A 660 -5.19 -17.30 -4.82
CA TRP A 660 -4.75 -17.11 -3.43
C TRP A 660 -5.52 -18.06 -2.49
N ASN A 661 -5.99 -17.56 -1.35
CA ASN A 661 -6.85 -18.33 -0.44
C ASN A 661 -8.28 -18.41 -0.98
N GLY A 662 -8.99 -19.50 -0.64
CA GLY A 662 -10.43 -19.60 -0.90
C GLY A 662 -11.21 -18.58 -0.06
N ILE A 663 -11.24 -18.76 1.26
CA ILE A 663 -11.87 -17.84 2.20
C ILE A 663 -10.90 -17.35 3.27
N ASP A 664 -11.02 -16.08 3.67
CA ASP A 664 -10.26 -15.47 4.76
C ASP A 664 -11.17 -14.67 5.70
N ILE A 665 -11.31 -15.13 6.95
CA ILE A 665 -12.16 -14.50 7.97
C ILE A 665 -11.27 -13.82 9.02
N VAL A 666 -11.49 -12.52 9.23
CA VAL A 666 -10.71 -11.73 10.20
C VAL A 666 -11.30 -11.87 11.60
N TYR A 667 -12.56 -11.46 11.79
CA TYR A 667 -13.27 -11.58 13.05
C TYR A 667 -14.57 -12.37 12.87
N ASN A 668 -14.93 -13.16 13.88
CA ASN A 668 -16.20 -13.85 13.98
C ASN A 668 -17.03 -13.22 15.09
N ASP A 669 -18.31 -13.02 14.81
CA ASP A 669 -19.27 -12.54 15.78
C ASP A 669 -19.69 -13.69 16.73
N LEU A 670 -19.15 -13.69 17.94
CA LEU A 670 -19.40 -14.74 18.91
C LEU A 670 -20.86 -14.79 19.41
N THR A 671 -21.62 -13.71 19.22
CA THR A 671 -23.04 -13.63 19.61
C THR A 671 -23.93 -14.26 18.54
N ARG A 672 -23.62 -14.04 17.26
CA ARG A 672 -24.44 -14.52 16.13
C ARG A 672 -24.13 -15.95 15.67
N LYS A 673 -23.06 -16.58 16.20
CA LYS A 673 -22.70 -17.98 15.92
C LYS A 673 -22.63 -18.29 14.41
N PRO A 674 -21.76 -17.60 13.67
CA PRO A 674 -21.63 -17.79 12.23
C PRO A 674 -21.31 -19.24 11.87
N ALA A 675 -21.76 -19.65 10.68
CA ALA A 675 -21.58 -21.03 10.22
C ALA A 675 -21.40 -21.12 8.71
N ILE A 676 -20.61 -22.10 8.28
CA ILE A 676 -20.46 -22.48 6.87
C ILE A 676 -20.83 -23.95 6.74
N ARG A 677 -21.81 -24.24 5.88
CA ARG A 677 -22.38 -25.58 5.74
C ARG A 677 -22.39 -26.06 4.29
N MET A 678 -22.23 -27.36 4.10
CA MET A 678 -22.44 -28.05 2.80
C MET A 678 -21.65 -27.38 1.66
N SER A 679 -20.40 -27.00 1.90
CA SER A 679 -19.61 -26.17 0.98
C SER A 679 -18.31 -26.86 0.56
N GLN A 680 -17.74 -26.46 -0.57
CA GLN A 680 -16.55 -27.08 -1.16
C GLN A 680 -15.49 -26.02 -1.48
N PHE A 681 -14.25 -26.29 -1.10
CA PHE A 681 -13.09 -25.43 -1.35
C PHE A 681 -11.99 -26.23 -2.04
N GLU A 682 -11.85 -26.04 -3.36
CA GLU A 682 -11.08 -26.95 -4.22
C GLU A 682 -9.99 -26.24 -5.02
N ASN A 683 -8.81 -26.83 -5.11
CA ASN A 683 -7.72 -26.38 -6.00
C ASN A 683 -7.37 -24.88 -5.83
N ASN A 684 -7.34 -24.38 -4.60
CA ASN A 684 -6.84 -23.03 -4.33
C ASN A 684 -5.31 -23.09 -4.14
N ARG A 685 -4.58 -22.14 -4.74
CA ARG A 685 -3.10 -22.11 -4.72
C ARG A 685 -2.50 -21.94 -3.32
N ARG A 686 -3.27 -21.42 -2.37
CA ARG A 686 -2.82 -21.25 -0.98
C ARG A 686 -3.66 -22.12 -0.06
N HIS A 687 -4.47 -21.52 0.80
CA HIS A 687 -5.31 -22.24 1.73
C HIS A 687 -6.75 -22.33 1.21
N GLY A 688 -7.42 -23.45 1.43
CA GLY A 688 -8.86 -23.54 1.19
C GLY A 688 -9.62 -22.62 2.14
N PHE A 689 -9.32 -22.73 3.43
CA PHE A 689 -10.02 -22.04 4.50
C PHE A 689 -9.05 -21.39 5.48
N LYS A 690 -9.11 -20.07 5.68
CA LYS A 690 -8.28 -19.34 6.64
C LYS A 690 -9.11 -18.52 7.61
N ILE A 691 -8.79 -18.63 8.90
CA ILE A 691 -9.45 -17.85 9.97
C ILE A 691 -8.42 -17.27 10.94
N ARG A 692 -8.78 -16.14 11.57
CA ARG A 692 -7.97 -15.45 12.58
C ARG A 692 -8.64 -15.29 13.94
N SER A 693 -9.87 -15.75 14.10
CA SER A 693 -10.59 -15.68 15.38
C SER A 693 -11.45 -16.93 15.58
N GLN A 694 -11.77 -17.22 16.83
CA GLN A 694 -12.64 -18.33 17.21
C GLN A 694 -14.13 -17.98 17.02
N GLY A 695 -15.02 -18.97 17.19
CA GLY A 695 -16.47 -18.75 17.21
C GLY A 695 -17.19 -19.01 15.90
N ILE A 696 -16.79 -20.07 15.18
CA ILE A 696 -17.40 -20.47 13.91
C ILE A 696 -17.67 -21.98 13.89
N THR A 697 -18.78 -22.37 13.26
CA THR A 697 -19.11 -23.77 12.97
C THR A 697 -18.95 -24.07 11.49
N ILE A 698 -18.18 -25.09 11.16
CA ILE A 698 -17.90 -25.57 9.81
C ILE A 698 -18.47 -26.99 9.72
N HIS A 699 -19.53 -27.19 8.93
CA HIS A 699 -20.30 -28.43 8.91
C HIS A 699 -20.46 -28.99 7.50
N LYS A 700 -20.09 -30.25 7.26
CA LYS A 700 -20.17 -30.86 5.92
C LYS A 700 -19.42 -30.04 4.87
N VAL A 701 -18.18 -29.68 5.17
CA VAL A 701 -17.32 -28.94 4.25
C VAL A 701 -16.23 -29.86 3.70
N SER A 702 -15.96 -29.75 2.40
CA SER A 702 -14.87 -30.49 1.75
C SER A 702 -13.76 -29.52 1.34
N LEU A 703 -12.52 -29.81 1.76
CA LEU A 703 -11.31 -29.03 1.50
C LEU A 703 -10.33 -29.88 0.70
N THR A 704 -10.32 -29.72 -0.63
CA THR A 704 -9.66 -30.66 -1.55
C THR A 704 -8.59 -30.00 -2.42
N GLY A 705 -7.41 -30.62 -2.54
CA GLY A 705 -6.41 -30.26 -3.55
C GLY A 705 -5.82 -28.85 -3.42
N ASN A 706 -5.80 -28.24 -2.22
CA ASN A 706 -5.19 -26.92 -2.03
C ASN A 706 -3.66 -27.07 -1.90
N GLU A 707 -2.88 -26.23 -2.59
CA GLU A 707 -1.41 -26.42 -2.67
C GLU A 707 -0.69 -26.19 -1.33
N GLN A 708 -1.29 -25.43 -0.40
CA GLN A 708 -0.81 -25.32 0.98
C GLN A 708 -1.72 -26.09 1.94
N SER A 709 -2.57 -25.38 2.69
CA SER A 709 -3.35 -26.01 3.77
C SER A 709 -4.81 -26.13 3.40
N GLY A 710 -5.45 -27.25 3.73
CA GLY A 710 -6.93 -27.31 3.68
C GLY A 710 -7.52 -26.24 4.62
N PHE A 711 -7.15 -26.31 5.90
CA PHE A 711 -7.58 -25.40 6.94
C PHE A 711 -6.39 -24.67 7.61
N ARG A 712 -6.49 -23.34 7.77
CA ARG A 712 -5.46 -22.51 8.42
C ARG A 712 -6.05 -21.65 9.53
N TYR A 713 -5.48 -21.79 10.74
CA TYR A 713 -5.71 -20.87 11.86
C TYR A 713 -4.48 -19.99 12.06
N ASN A 714 -4.60 -18.69 11.85
CA ASN A 714 -3.54 -17.74 12.12
C ASN A 714 -4.14 -16.46 12.72
N PRO A 715 -4.04 -16.23 14.04
CA PRO A 715 -4.68 -15.10 14.70
C PRO A 715 -4.04 -13.73 14.39
N MET A 716 -3.00 -13.69 13.56
CA MET A 716 -2.31 -12.45 13.21
C MET A 716 -3.10 -11.58 12.23
N ILE A 717 -3.29 -10.31 12.60
CA ILE A 717 -3.85 -9.23 11.79
C ILE A 717 -2.75 -8.21 11.57
N THR A 718 -2.42 -7.91 10.31
CA THR A 718 -1.40 -6.92 9.99
C THR A 718 -1.89 -5.51 10.32
N ASN A 719 -0.98 -4.61 10.68
CA ASN A 719 -1.33 -3.22 10.99
C ASN A 719 -2.09 -2.54 9.81
N ASP A 720 -1.65 -2.77 8.57
CA ASP A 720 -2.35 -2.27 7.37
C ASP A 720 -3.79 -2.77 7.24
N LEU A 721 -4.03 -4.06 7.51
CA LEU A 721 -5.37 -4.63 7.45
C LEU A 721 -6.24 -4.11 8.59
N GLN A 722 -5.68 -4.00 9.79
CA GLN A 722 -6.36 -3.46 10.96
C GLN A 722 -6.78 -2.00 10.73
N ARG A 723 -5.87 -1.17 10.22
CA ARG A 723 -6.12 0.22 9.87
C ARG A 723 -7.21 0.33 8.80
N ASP A 724 -7.14 -0.47 7.74
CA ASP A 724 -8.16 -0.49 6.69
C ASP A 724 -9.54 -0.88 7.24
N ILE A 725 -9.64 -1.88 8.12
CA ILE A 725 -10.91 -2.30 8.76
C ILE A 725 -11.49 -1.18 9.63
N VAL A 726 -10.66 -0.60 10.50
CA VAL A 726 -11.08 0.41 11.49
C VAL A 726 -11.51 1.72 10.83
N THR A 727 -10.79 2.16 9.80
CA THR A 727 -11.03 3.45 9.15
C THR A 727 -12.39 3.53 8.44
N TRP A 728 -13.05 2.40 8.16
CA TRP A 728 -14.45 2.42 7.68
C TRP A 728 -15.41 3.13 8.64
N LEU A 729 -15.14 3.08 9.95
CA LEU A 729 -15.93 3.77 10.97
C LEU A 729 -15.70 5.29 10.99
N GLU A 730 -14.65 5.79 10.32
CA GLU A 730 -14.27 7.20 10.33
C GLU A 730 -14.83 7.99 9.14
N ARG A 731 -15.60 7.34 8.25
CA ARG A 731 -16.17 8.00 7.08
C ARG A 731 -17.09 9.15 7.49
N ARG A 732 -16.92 10.31 6.84
CA ARG A 732 -17.76 11.49 7.05
C ARG A 732 -19.19 11.30 6.56
N GLU A 733 -19.36 10.62 5.43
CA GLU A 733 -20.65 10.24 4.88
C GLU A 733 -20.90 8.76 5.21
N GLN A 734 -21.65 8.52 6.29
CA GLN A 734 -22.22 7.22 6.58
C GLN A 734 -23.71 7.26 6.21
N PRO A 735 -24.25 6.22 5.55
CA PRO A 735 -25.69 6.09 5.40
C PRO A 735 -26.36 6.14 6.78
N GLU A 736 -27.52 6.79 6.87
CA GLU A 736 -28.22 7.07 8.14
C GLU A 736 -28.38 5.82 9.04
N MET A 737 -28.52 4.64 8.44
CA MET A 737 -28.66 3.37 9.16
C MET A 737 -27.42 2.98 9.99
N GLU A 738 -26.20 3.27 9.53
CA GLU A 738 -24.96 2.96 10.27
C GLU A 738 -24.46 4.12 11.13
N ALA A 739 -24.78 5.36 10.74
CA ALA A 739 -24.44 6.55 11.53
C ALA A 739 -24.98 6.47 12.97
N ASN A 740 -26.12 5.79 13.19
CA ASN A 740 -26.71 5.59 14.51
C ASN A 740 -26.00 4.56 15.40
N ASN A 741 -25.01 3.84 14.87
CA ASN A 741 -24.27 2.80 15.60
C ASN A 741 -22.85 3.22 16.00
N VAL A 742 -22.36 4.37 15.51
CA VAL A 742 -21.00 4.85 15.78
C VAL A 742 -21.03 6.04 16.73
N PHE A 743 -20.37 5.90 17.88
CA PHE A 743 -20.31 6.91 18.92
C PHE A 743 -18.87 7.31 19.22
N ILE A 744 -18.61 8.62 19.19
CA ILE A 744 -17.30 9.17 19.54
C ILE A 744 -17.30 9.45 21.05
N ILE A 745 -16.30 8.93 21.74
CA ILE A 745 -16.03 9.19 23.16
C ILE A 745 -14.65 9.84 23.29
N PRO A 746 -14.41 10.68 24.30
CA PRO A 746 -15.35 11.19 25.31
C PRO A 746 -16.34 12.23 24.77
N ASN A 747 -17.60 12.17 25.24
CA ASN A 747 -18.65 13.13 24.91
C ASN A 747 -19.59 13.33 26.10
N VAL A 748 -19.57 14.52 26.72
CA VAL A 748 -20.34 14.82 27.94
C VAL A 748 -21.85 14.73 27.73
N ASN A 749 -22.35 14.88 26.49
CA ASN A 749 -23.77 14.76 26.18
C ASN A 749 -24.27 13.31 26.17
N ILE A 750 -23.37 12.33 26.29
CA ILE A 750 -23.70 10.91 26.29
C ILE A 750 -23.29 10.35 27.65
N ASP A 751 -24.24 10.13 28.56
CA ASP A 751 -24.02 9.55 29.89
C ASP A 751 -24.53 8.10 29.98
N LYS A 752 -25.46 7.72 29.10
CA LYS A 752 -26.00 6.38 28.99
C LYS A 752 -26.12 5.95 27.53
N LEU A 753 -25.58 4.77 27.21
CA LEU A 753 -25.76 4.11 25.93
C LEU A 753 -26.62 2.85 26.12
N THR A 754 -27.62 2.69 25.25
CA THR A 754 -28.51 1.53 25.28
C THR A 754 -28.32 0.70 24.01
N VAL A 755 -28.19 -0.62 24.19
CA VAL A 755 -28.25 -1.60 23.10
C VAL A 755 -29.55 -2.38 23.21
N HIS A 756 -30.16 -2.67 22.07
CA HIS A 756 -31.49 -3.26 22.00
C HIS A 756 -31.45 -4.62 21.31
N GLU A 757 -32.46 -5.44 21.58
CA GLU A 757 -32.68 -6.70 20.87
C GLU A 757 -32.98 -6.50 19.37
N SER A 758 -33.45 -5.33 18.93
CA SER A 758 -33.71 -5.06 17.51
C SER A 758 -32.44 -5.14 16.66
N HIS A 759 -32.43 -5.90 15.56
CA HIS A 759 -31.24 -6.18 14.74
C HIS A 759 -30.44 -4.95 14.28
N LEU A 760 -31.08 -3.78 14.09
CA LEU A 760 -30.42 -2.53 13.70
C LEU A 760 -29.63 -1.86 14.84
N ASN A 761 -30.00 -2.11 16.11
CA ASN A 761 -29.42 -1.48 17.30
C ASN A 761 -28.80 -2.49 18.28
N GLN A 762 -28.53 -3.72 17.83
CA GLN A 762 -27.89 -4.76 18.64
C GLN A 762 -26.38 -4.55 18.83
N ARG A 763 -25.73 -3.71 18.00
CA ARG A 763 -24.30 -3.43 18.07
C ARG A 763 -24.05 -1.93 18.09
N LYS A 764 -23.13 -1.47 18.94
CA LYS A 764 -22.69 -0.06 19.00
C LYS A 764 -21.17 0.00 19.07
N PHE A 765 -20.56 0.89 18.28
CA PHE A 765 -19.13 1.16 18.26
C PHE A 765 -18.84 2.40 19.11
N LEU A 766 -17.91 2.27 20.05
CA LEU A 766 -17.36 3.37 20.82
C LEU A 766 -15.94 3.65 20.33
N ILE A 767 -15.70 4.85 19.83
CA ILE A 767 -14.43 5.26 19.22
C ILE A 767 -13.81 6.36 20.08
N ALA A 768 -12.64 6.09 20.67
CA ALA A 768 -11.88 7.08 21.39
C ALA A 768 -11.23 8.07 20.41
N LYS A 769 -11.60 9.36 20.47
CA LYS A 769 -10.98 10.44 19.68
C LYS A 769 -10.68 11.66 20.52
N VAL A 770 -9.85 12.55 19.97
CA VAL A 770 -9.66 13.90 20.51
C VAL A 770 -10.96 14.68 20.29
N THR A 771 -11.58 15.12 21.37
CA THR A 771 -12.83 15.92 21.35
C THR A 771 -12.59 17.26 22.03
N SER A 772 -13.55 18.19 21.92
CA SER A 772 -13.53 19.43 22.68
C SER A 772 -13.50 19.19 24.19
N ASP A 773 -14.14 18.11 24.62
CA ASP A 773 -14.28 17.74 26.04
C ASP A 773 -12.96 17.16 26.58
N CYS A 774 -12.16 16.55 25.70
CA CYS A 774 -10.86 15.97 26.02
C CYS A 774 -9.79 16.29 24.96
N PRO A 775 -9.19 17.50 25.00
CA PRO A 775 -8.16 17.91 24.05
C PRO A 775 -6.79 17.21 24.29
N LEU A 776 -5.80 17.47 23.44
CA LEU A 776 -4.41 17.02 23.59
C LEU A 776 -3.62 18.00 24.51
N ALA A 777 -4.07 18.19 25.75
CA ALA A 777 -3.40 19.04 26.74
C ALA A 777 -2.54 18.20 27.68
N LEU A 778 -1.27 18.55 27.85
CA LEU A 778 -0.23 17.72 28.51
C LEU A 778 -0.33 17.60 30.05
N LEU A 779 -1.36 18.15 30.70
CA LEU A 779 -1.43 18.20 32.17
C LEU A 779 -2.85 18.06 32.75
N ASP A 780 -3.89 17.96 31.92
CA ASP A 780 -5.26 17.77 32.36
C ASP A 780 -5.71 16.33 32.08
N PRO A 781 -5.85 15.46 33.11
CA PRO A 781 -6.33 14.10 32.92
C PRO A 781 -7.76 14.13 32.40
N CYS A 782 -7.95 13.62 31.18
CA CYS A 782 -9.28 13.38 30.63
C CYS A 782 -9.89 12.17 31.34
N ILE A 783 -10.99 12.40 32.06
CA ILE A 783 -11.78 11.34 32.71
C ILE A 783 -13.22 11.47 32.21
N TYR A 784 -13.77 10.38 31.72
CA TYR A 784 -15.14 10.33 31.23
C TYR A 784 -15.80 9.03 31.67
N GLU A 785 -17.01 9.15 32.22
CA GLU A 785 -17.77 8.02 32.74
C GLU A 785 -19.11 7.92 32.01
N MET A 786 -19.51 6.71 31.65
CA MET A 786 -20.80 6.43 31.03
C MET A 786 -21.35 5.07 31.48
N SER A 787 -22.67 4.91 31.37
CA SER A 787 -23.36 3.65 31.64
C SER A 787 -23.78 2.95 30.35
N LEU A 788 -23.42 1.68 30.21
CA LEU A 788 -23.87 0.80 29.13
C LEU A 788 -25.04 -0.03 29.63
N PHE A 789 -26.13 -0.11 28.87
CA PHE A 789 -27.34 -0.83 29.26
C PHE A 789 -27.86 -1.71 28.13
N ALA A 790 -28.09 -3.00 28.42
CA ALA A 790 -28.81 -3.91 27.54
C ALA A 790 -30.32 -3.84 27.82
N SER A 791 -31.08 -3.41 26.82
CA SER A 791 -32.54 -3.28 26.86
C SER A 791 -33.19 -4.45 26.13
N GLY A 792 -33.34 -5.58 26.80
CA GLY A 792 -34.11 -6.73 26.36
C GLY A 792 -34.60 -7.52 27.57
N HIS A 793 -35.75 -8.18 27.44
CA HIS A 793 -36.33 -9.03 28.48
C HIS A 793 -36.96 -10.25 27.82
N GLU A 794 -36.24 -11.37 27.85
CA GLU A 794 -36.75 -12.66 27.41
C GLU A 794 -36.99 -13.56 28.63
N TYR A 795 -38.17 -14.18 28.69
CA TYR A 795 -38.53 -15.20 29.67
C TYR A 795 -38.26 -14.85 31.15
N GLY A 796 -38.31 -13.56 31.51
CA GLY A 796 -38.08 -13.09 32.89
C GLY A 796 -36.62 -13.02 33.33
N LEU A 797 -35.67 -13.16 32.40
CA LEU A 797 -34.23 -12.98 32.67
C LEU A 797 -33.71 -11.70 32.01
N ASN A 798 -32.78 -11.04 32.69
CA ASN A 798 -32.14 -9.83 32.18
C ASN A 798 -31.17 -10.17 31.03
N SER A 799 -31.25 -9.42 29.93
CA SER A 799 -30.26 -9.44 28.85
C SER A 799 -28.86 -9.07 29.35
N ARG A 800 -27.83 -9.42 28.60
CA ARG A 800 -26.42 -9.18 28.93
C ARG A 800 -25.72 -8.39 27.83
N LEU A 801 -24.53 -7.90 28.15
CA LEU A 801 -23.64 -7.16 27.24
C LEU A 801 -22.43 -8.03 26.94
N ALA A 802 -22.12 -8.22 25.67
CA ALA A 802 -20.83 -8.73 25.22
C ALA A 802 -19.99 -7.57 24.70
N ILE A 803 -18.73 -7.50 25.13
CA ILE A 803 -17.83 -6.40 24.74
C ILE A 803 -16.60 -6.98 24.05
N GLN A 804 -16.32 -6.51 22.84
CA GLN A 804 -15.14 -6.86 22.05
C GLN A 804 -14.26 -5.62 21.84
N VAL A 805 -12.95 -5.76 22.02
CA VAL A 805 -11.99 -4.74 21.60
C VAL A 805 -11.71 -4.94 20.11
N ILE A 806 -11.95 -3.90 19.32
CA ILE A 806 -11.71 -3.89 17.87
C ILE A 806 -10.34 -3.29 17.60
N ASN A 807 -10.05 -2.11 18.16
CA ASN A 807 -8.75 -1.48 18.05
C ASN A 807 -8.13 -1.28 19.43
N TRP A 808 -6.85 -1.63 19.53
CA TRP A 808 -6.09 -1.61 20.77
C TRP A 808 -5.51 -0.23 21.08
N VAL A 809 -4.91 -0.12 22.26
CA VAL A 809 -4.29 1.09 22.75
C VAL A 809 -2.89 1.28 22.13
N ASN A 810 -2.64 2.40 21.44
CA ASN A 810 -1.33 2.69 20.88
C ASN A 810 -0.26 2.95 21.97
N GLU A 811 1.01 2.58 21.72
CA GLU A 811 2.13 2.87 22.63
C GLU A 811 2.38 4.38 22.81
N GLU A 812 1.92 5.20 21.85
CA GLU A 812 2.04 6.65 21.91
C GLU A 812 1.07 7.34 22.90
N SER A 813 0.14 6.59 23.52
CA SER A 813 -0.84 7.12 24.48
C SER A 813 -0.94 6.28 25.73
N ASP A 814 -1.33 6.90 26.85
CA ASP A 814 -1.64 6.24 28.11
C ASP A 814 -3.14 5.98 28.33
N GLU A 815 -3.96 6.10 27.28
CA GLU A 815 -5.41 5.86 27.40
C GLU A 815 -5.76 4.45 27.94
N ASP A 816 -6.85 4.37 28.70
CA ASP A 816 -7.44 3.11 29.14
C ASP A 816 -8.95 3.26 29.27
N ILE A 817 -9.65 2.13 29.11
CA ILE A 817 -11.08 1.99 29.37
C ILE A 817 -11.27 0.90 30.41
N LEU A 818 -11.76 1.31 31.57
CA LEU A 818 -12.11 0.41 32.65
C LEU A 818 -13.61 0.09 32.59
N LEU A 819 -13.92 -1.20 32.46
CA LEU A 819 -15.28 -1.72 32.45
C LEU A 819 -15.57 -2.37 33.80
N MET A 820 -16.59 -1.91 34.51
CA MET A 820 -16.92 -2.34 35.86
C MET A 820 -18.32 -2.97 35.90
N ASP A 821 -18.40 -4.21 36.37
CA ASP A 821 -19.67 -4.89 36.65
C ASP A 821 -19.97 -4.86 38.16
N ASN A 822 -21.00 -4.10 38.53
CA ASN A 822 -21.39 -3.87 39.92
C ASN A 822 -21.87 -5.15 40.63
N ILE A 823 -22.44 -6.12 39.91
CA ILE A 823 -22.90 -7.38 40.52
C ILE A 823 -21.72 -8.34 40.71
N GLY A 824 -20.88 -8.45 39.69
CA GLY A 824 -19.73 -9.37 39.69
C GLY A 824 -18.55 -8.91 40.54
N LYS A 825 -18.49 -7.61 40.90
CA LYS A 825 -17.29 -6.94 41.43
C LYS A 825 -16.04 -7.25 40.59
N LYS A 826 -16.22 -7.38 39.28
CA LYS A 826 -15.15 -7.60 38.31
C LYS A 826 -14.94 -6.35 37.49
N ASN A 827 -13.67 -6.00 37.34
CA ASN A 827 -13.24 -4.88 36.53
C ASN A 827 -12.31 -5.42 35.45
N TRP A 828 -12.45 -4.92 34.23
CA TRP A 828 -11.59 -5.26 33.11
C TRP A 828 -10.98 -3.99 32.53
N SER A 829 -9.65 -3.94 32.48
CA SER A 829 -8.90 -2.88 31.81
C SER A 829 -8.66 -3.28 30.35
N VAL A 830 -9.06 -2.42 29.41
CA VAL A 830 -8.80 -2.66 27.98
C VAL A 830 -7.30 -2.63 27.66
N ARG A 831 -6.49 -1.91 28.44
CA ARG A 831 -5.03 -1.94 28.31
C ARG A 831 -4.38 -3.21 28.86
N ASN A 832 -4.78 -3.65 30.05
CA ASN A 832 -4.06 -4.71 30.78
C ASN A 832 -4.67 -6.11 30.63
N ASP A 833 -5.99 -6.21 30.39
CA ASP A 833 -6.76 -7.47 30.44
C ASP A 833 -7.21 -7.96 29.04
N LEU A 834 -6.48 -7.60 27.98
CA LEU A 834 -6.83 -7.88 26.58
C LEU A 834 -7.18 -9.36 26.31
N ILE A 835 -6.46 -10.29 26.96
CA ILE A 835 -6.64 -11.74 26.82
C ILE A 835 -8.06 -12.23 27.15
N HIS A 836 -8.79 -11.48 27.97
CA HIS A 836 -10.12 -11.84 28.43
C HIS A 836 -11.24 -11.40 27.47
N PHE A 837 -10.95 -10.52 26.52
CA PHE A 837 -11.92 -10.05 25.55
C PHE A 837 -12.13 -11.09 24.43
N PRO A 838 -13.38 -11.28 23.97
CA PRO A 838 -14.57 -10.58 24.40
C PRO A 838 -15.05 -11.01 25.79
N ILE A 839 -15.47 -10.03 26.58
CA ILE A 839 -16.05 -10.26 27.91
C ILE A 839 -17.57 -10.34 27.84
N LEU A 840 -18.17 -10.99 28.83
CA LEU A 840 -19.62 -11.07 29.00
C LEU A 840 -19.99 -10.48 30.37
N SER A 841 -20.92 -9.53 30.39
CA SER A 841 -21.45 -8.97 31.64
C SER A 841 -22.32 -10.00 32.37
N LEU A 842 -22.32 -9.94 33.70
CA LEU A 842 -23.23 -10.72 34.54
C LEU A 842 -24.58 -10.01 34.72
N SER A 843 -24.60 -8.68 34.65
CA SER A 843 -25.80 -7.85 34.71
C SER A 843 -26.16 -7.24 33.35
N ASN A 844 -27.32 -6.59 33.25
CA ASN A 844 -27.72 -5.81 32.07
C ASN A 844 -27.06 -4.42 32.02
N THR A 845 -26.22 -4.07 32.99
CA THR A 845 -25.54 -2.77 33.10
C THR A 845 -24.04 -2.93 33.24
N LEU A 846 -23.26 -2.14 32.52
CA LEU A 846 -21.83 -1.99 32.76
C LEU A 846 -21.48 -0.51 32.91
N GLN A 847 -20.62 -0.19 33.88
CA GLN A 847 -20.04 1.15 33.97
C GLN A 847 -18.74 1.19 33.18
N LEU A 848 -18.61 2.20 32.32
CA LEU A 848 -17.41 2.45 31.53
C LEU A 848 -16.75 3.73 32.06
N LYS A 849 -15.47 3.64 32.36
CA LYS A 849 -14.63 4.78 32.74
C LYS A 849 -13.44 4.88 31.79
N TYR A 850 -13.42 5.93 30.98
CA TYR A 850 -12.32 6.30 30.10
C TYR A 850 -11.35 7.23 30.84
N THR A 851 -10.05 6.96 30.72
CA THR A 851 -8.98 7.80 31.27
C THR A 851 -7.87 8.01 30.25
N ARG A 852 -7.38 9.24 30.09
CA ARG A 852 -6.20 9.57 29.27
C ARG A 852 -5.48 10.81 29.80
N THR A 853 -4.15 10.79 29.87
CA THR A 853 -3.33 11.94 30.30
C THR A 853 -2.41 12.46 29.20
N TYR A 854 -1.89 11.60 28.31
CA TYR A 854 -1.11 12.02 27.15
C TYR A 854 -1.35 11.13 25.91
N GLY A 855 -0.90 11.63 24.76
CA GLY A 855 -0.93 10.90 23.49
C GLY A 855 -2.28 10.97 22.77
N LYS A 856 -2.29 10.51 21.52
CA LYS A 856 -3.49 10.49 20.68
C LYS A 856 -4.31 9.22 20.97
N PRO A 857 -5.61 9.34 21.25
CA PRO A 857 -6.48 8.20 21.44
C PRO A 857 -6.73 7.42 20.14
N SER A 858 -6.96 6.12 20.30
CA SER A 858 -6.97 5.10 19.25
C SER A 858 -7.89 3.91 19.57
N VAL A 859 -8.27 3.70 20.83
CA VAL A 859 -9.08 2.55 21.25
C VAL A 859 -10.46 2.55 20.59
N ILE A 860 -10.90 1.37 20.14
CA ILE A 860 -12.25 1.14 19.65
C ILE A 860 -12.83 -0.11 20.29
N ILE A 861 -14.02 0.04 20.87
CA ILE A 861 -14.76 -1.04 21.51
C ILE A 861 -16.09 -1.25 20.79
N LEU A 862 -16.43 -2.51 20.56
CA LEU A 862 -17.73 -2.95 20.08
C LEU A 862 -18.56 -3.49 21.24
N VAL A 863 -19.71 -2.88 21.47
CA VAL A 863 -20.71 -3.30 22.45
C VAL A 863 -21.82 -4.05 21.74
N LEU A 864 -22.05 -5.30 22.13
CA LEU A 864 -23.04 -6.20 21.57
C LEU A 864 -24.10 -6.55 22.60
N PHE A 865 -25.34 -6.58 22.15
CA PHE A 865 -26.46 -7.15 22.89
C PHE A 865 -26.39 -8.68 22.88
N LEU A 866 -26.64 -9.32 24.01
CA LEU A 866 -26.77 -10.77 24.13
C LEU A 866 -28.00 -11.14 24.95
N ASP A 867 -28.79 -12.07 24.44
CA ASP A 867 -29.96 -12.59 25.15
C ASP A 867 -29.59 -13.40 26.39
N ALA A 868 -30.50 -13.44 27.36
CA ALA A 868 -30.19 -13.92 28.70
C ALA A 868 -29.84 -15.42 28.79
N GLN A 869 -30.32 -16.22 27.84
CA GLN A 869 -30.06 -17.66 27.74
C GLN A 869 -28.91 -18.02 26.79
N GLU A 870 -28.42 -17.05 26.03
CA GLU A 870 -27.35 -17.30 25.07
C GLU A 870 -25.97 -17.31 25.73
N TYR A 871 -25.05 -18.05 25.10
CA TYR A 871 -23.65 -18.12 25.49
C TYR A 871 -22.76 -17.73 24.31
N LEU A 872 -21.60 -17.18 24.62
CA LEU A 872 -20.57 -16.88 23.63
C LEU A 872 -19.95 -18.18 23.12
N ASN A 873 -20.02 -18.41 21.81
CA ASN A 873 -19.39 -19.56 21.21
C ASN A 873 -17.88 -19.31 21.05
N ARG A 874 -17.07 -19.81 21.99
CA ARG A 874 -15.60 -19.58 22.04
C ARG A 874 -14.79 -20.75 21.48
N TYR A 875 -15.26 -21.39 20.43
CA TYR A 875 -14.52 -22.48 19.80
C TYR A 875 -14.69 -22.47 18.29
N VAL A 876 -13.72 -23.09 17.61
CA VAL A 876 -13.81 -23.43 16.21
C VAL A 876 -14.26 -24.88 16.13
N HIS A 877 -15.44 -25.13 15.55
CA HIS A 877 -15.97 -26.49 15.41
C HIS A 877 -16.02 -26.91 13.95
N VAL A 878 -15.20 -27.89 13.60
CA VAL A 878 -15.22 -28.55 12.29
C VAL A 878 -15.89 -29.91 12.48
N TYR A 879 -17.04 -30.09 11.84
CA TYR A 879 -17.91 -31.23 12.04
C TYR A 879 -18.27 -31.92 10.73
N GLN A 880 -18.19 -33.26 10.67
CA GLN A 880 -18.57 -34.07 9.51
C GLN A 880 -17.98 -33.56 8.20
N SER A 881 -16.68 -33.24 8.20
CA SER A 881 -16.01 -32.55 7.09
C SER A 881 -14.83 -33.37 6.57
N GLU A 882 -14.38 -33.08 5.36
CA GLU A 882 -13.35 -33.85 4.66
C GLU A 882 -12.18 -32.94 4.25
N ILE A 883 -10.94 -33.37 4.49
CA ILE A 883 -9.72 -32.65 4.15
C ILE A 883 -8.79 -33.59 3.37
N ILE A 884 -8.74 -33.41 2.05
CA ILE A 884 -8.21 -34.41 1.11
C ILE A 884 -7.15 -33.79 0.18
N ASN A 885 -6.03 -34.48 -0.05
CA ASN A 885 -5.01 -34.10 -1.05
C ASN A 885 -4.42 -32.69 -0.85
N ASN A 886 -4.24 -32.22 0.38
CA ASN A 886 -3.57 -30.95 0.66
C ASN A 886 -2.13 -31.18 1.11
N ARG A 887 -1.27 -30.18 1.00
CA ARG A 887 0.10 -30.26 1.55
C ARG A 887 0.07 -30.37 3.07
N TYR A 888 -0.73 -29.51 3.72
CA TYR A 888 -1.08 -29.62 5.13
C TYR A 888 -2.58 -29.81 5.27
N ALA A 889 -3.06 -30.76 6.06
CA ALA A 889 -4.51 -30.83 6.29
C ALA A 889 -4.96 -29.62 7.12
N ILE A 890 -4.28 -29.40 8.26
CA ILE A 890 -4.44 -28.25 9.14
C ILE A 890 -3.06 -27.60 9.37
N SER A 891 -3.00 -26.28 9.28
CA SER A 891 -1.85 -25.50 9.73
C SER A 891 -2.31 -24.44 10.73
N SER A 892 -1.71 -24.39 11.91
CA SER A 892 -2.06 -23.41 12.95
C SER A 892 -0.84 -22.68 13.46
N ILE A 893 -0.97 -21.39 13.72
CA ILE A 893 0.07 -20.58 14.35
C ILE A 893 -0.44 -20.04 15.67
N HIS A 894 0.36 -20.21 16.73
CA HIS A 894 0.03 -19.75 18.07
C HIS A 894 1.15 -18.86 18.60
N TYR A 895 0.80 -17.63 18.96
CA TYR A 895 1.76 -16.62 19.41
C TYR A 895 1.71 -16.49 20.93
N SER A 896 2.86 -16.20 21.54
CA SER A 896 2.99 -15.94 22.98
C SER A 896 2.62 -14.49 23.32
N ASN A 897 3.03 -13.51 22.52
CA ASN A 897 2.75 -12.08 22.75
C ASN A 897 1.41 -11.64 22.14
N TRP A 898 0.98 -10.43 22.51
CA TRP A 898 -0.21 -9.74 21.97
C TRP A 898 0.07 -8.99 20.68
N ILE A 899 1.33 -8.58 20.48
CA ILE A 899 1.80 -7.76 19.36
C ILE A 899 3.12 -8.35 18.84
N THR A 900 3.34 -8.20 17.54
CA THR A 900 4.65 -8.50 16.91
C THR A 900 5.56 -7.27 16.90
N GLN A 901 6.86 -7.42 16.65
CA GLN A 901 7.79 -6.28 16.52
C GLN A 901 7.38 -5.21 15.48
N ASN A 902 6.46 -5.54 14.56
CA ASN A 902 5.96 -4.64 13.53
C ASN A 902 4.54 -4.10 13.83
N ASP A 903 4.14 -4.04 15.11
CA ASP A 903 2.82 -3.57 15.57
C ASP A 903 1.61 -4.33 14.99
N ASN A 904 1.81 -5.55 14.49
CA ASN A 904 0.69 -6.40 14.09
C ASN A 904 -0.05 -6.94 15.31
N LEU A 905 -1.39 -6.86 15.27
CA LEU A 905 -2.29 -7.33 16.30
C LEU A 905 -2.44 -8.85 16.25
N LEU A 906 -2.42 -9.50 17.41
CA LEU A 906 -2.61 -10.94 17.54
C LEU A 906 -3.91 -11.21 18.29
N ASN A 907 -4.91 -11.80 17.62
CA ASN A 907 -6.19 -12.22 18.21
C ASN A 907 -6.02 -13.44 19.13
N ARG A 908 -5.27 -13.26 20.22
CA ARG A 908 -4.96 -14.27 21.22
C ARG A 908 -6.03 -14.23 22.32
N PHE A 909 -6.50 -15.39 22.76
CA PHE A 909 -7.52 -15.49 23.81
C PHE A 909 -7.03 -16.32 25.00
N ALA A 910 -7.62 -16.09 26.19
CA ALA A 910 -7.27 -16.84 27.40
C ALA A 910 -7.45 -18.35 27.25
N ASN A 911 -8.52 -18.74 26.57
CA ASN A 911 -8.83 -20.13 26.26
C ASN A 911 -9.17 -20.20 24.78
N GLU A 912 -8.41 -21.03 24.06
CA GLU A 912 -8.64 -21.34 22.67
C GLU A 912 -9.03 -22.80 22.53
N LYS A 913 -10.08 -23.07 21.76
CA LYS A 913 -10.51 -24.44 21.49
C LYS A 913 -10.73 -24.65 20.00
N LEU A 914 -9.94 -25.56 19.43
CA LEU A 914 -10.12 -26.07 18.08
C LEU A 914 -10.65 -27.51 18.17
N TRP A 915 -11.87 -27.71 17.69
CA TRP A 915 -12.60 -28.96 17.82
C TRP A 915 -12.91 -29.56 16.45
N PHE A 916 -12.25 -30.66 16.15
CA PHE A 916 -12.45 -31.48 14.95
C PHE A 916 -13.21 -32.73 15.36
N GLN A 917 -14.41 -32.90 14.81
CA GLN A 917 -15.28 -34.01 15.17
C GLN A 917 -15.83 -34.69 13.90
N LYS A 918 -15.64 -36.01 13.78
CA LYS A 918 -16.01 -36.76 12.57
C LYS A 918 -15.41 -36.14 11.31
N VAL A 919 -14.12 -35.83 11.35
CA VAL A 919 -13.38 -35.24 10.23
C VAL A 919 -12.51 -36.30 9.59
N ASP A 920 -12.52 -36.34 8.26
CA ASP A 920 -11.74 -37.30 7.48
C ASP A 920 -10.50 -36.62 6.89
N PHE A 921 -9.32 -37.09 7.27
CA PHE A 921 -8.03 -36.60 6.80
C PHE A 921 -7.40 -37.63 5.86
N ILE A 922 -7.42 -37.36 4.56
CA ILE A 922 -7.07 -38.35 3.53
C ILE A 922 -5.96 -37.83 2.62
N ASN A 923 -4.89 -38.61 2.45
CA ASN A 923 -3.84 -38.40 1.44
C ASN A 923 -3.18 -37.01 1.47
N ASN A 924 -2.92 -36.46 2.66
CA ASN A 924 -2.18 -35.21 2.83
C ASN A 924 -0.66 -35.47 2.91
N THR A 925 0.16 -34.59 2.32
CA THR A 925 1.57 -34.93 2.04
C THR A 925 2.56 -34.59 3.16
N ASP A 926 2.59 -33.35 3.66
CA ASP A 926 3.67 -32.88 4.54
C ASP A 926 3.31 -33.03 6.02
N ALA A 927 2.08 -32.67 6.42
CA ALA A 927 1.57 -32.90 7.78
C ALA A 927 0.05 -32.98 7.81
N ILE A 928 -0.50 -33.73 8.78
CA ILE A 928 -1.94 -33.73 9.04
C ILE A 928 -2.30 -32.46 9.82
N ILE A 929 -1.60 -32.21 10.92
CA ILE A 929 -1.71 -30.97 11.70
C ILE A 929 -0.30 -30.46 11.89
N TRP A 930 -0.03 -29.24 11.42
CA TRP A 930 1.23 -28.55 11.71
C TRP A 930 0.97 -27.34 12.59
N ILE A 931 1.54 -27.36 13.80
CA ILE A 931 1.52 -26.24 14.74
C ILE A 931 2.88 -25.57 14.74
N HIS A 932 2.86 -24.24 14.65
CA HIS A 932 4.06 -23.43 14.73
C HIS A 932 3.91 -22.28 15.72
N SER A 933 4.89 -22.14 16.63
CA SER A 933 5.06 -20.94 17.48
C SER A 933 6.31 -20.18 17.05
N PRO A 934 6.19 -19.02 16.39
CA PRO A 934 7.32 -18.35 15.74
C PRO A 934 8.11 -17.39 16.65
N GLN A 935 7.71 -17.20 17.91
CA GLN A 935 8.26 -16.14 18.77
C GLN A 935 9.38 -16.65 19.68
N HIS A 936 10.48 -15.89 19.70
CA HIS A 936 11.64 -16.11 20.59
C HIS A 936 11.60 -15.21 21.84
N ILE A 937 11.14 -13.97 21.68
CA ILE A 937 11.13 -12.97 22.77
C ILE A 937 9.71 -12.83 23.28
N ILE A 938 9.51 -13.06 24.57
CA ILE A 938 8.22 -12.89 25.25
C ILE A 938 8.32 -11.70 26.21
N PHE A 939 7.30 -10.84 26.23
CA PHE A 939 7.27 -9.68 27.13
C PHE A 939 7.08 -10.13 28.60
N ASN A 940 7.70 -9.40 29.53
CA ASN A 940 7.52 -9.66 30.96
C ASN A 940 6.04 -9.49 31.35
N ASN A 941 5.53 -10.37 32.22
CA ASN A 941 4.13 -10.42 32.66
C ASN A 941 3.09 -10.79 31.58
N THR A 942 3.50 -11.36 30.45
CA THR A 942 2.56 -11.88 29.45
C THR A 942 1.68 -12.98 30.06
N PRO A 943 0.33 -12.85 30.07
CA PRO A 943 -0.54 -13.87 30.65
C PRO A 943 -0.51 -15.16 29.84
N ILE A 944 -0.74 -16.27 30.54
CA ILE A 944 -0.74 -17.61 29.95
C ILE A 944 -2.07 -17.85 29.24
N ALA A 945 -2.02 -18.33 27.99
CA ALA A 945 -3.17 -18.78 27.23
C ALA A 945 -3.22 -20.30 27.17
N LYS A 946 -4.42 -20.85 27.21
CA LYS A 946 -4.68 -22.29 27.12
C LYS A 946 -5.23 -22.65 25.75
N ILE A 947 -4.55 -23.52 25.02
CA ILE A 947 -4.91 -23.92 23.66
C ILE A 947 -5.27 -25.40 23.66
N ALA A 948 -6.54 -25.71 23.41
CA ALA A 948 -7.08 -27.06 23.40
C ALA A 948 -7.38 -27.54 21.98
N TYR A 949 -6.77 -28.66 21.60
CA TYR A 949 -7.07 -29.42 20.39
C TYR A 949 -7.91 -30.64 20.74
N HIS A 950 -9.12 -30.69 20.20
CA HIS A 950 -10.02 -31.84 20.31
C HIS A 950 -10.13 -32.52 18.96
N ILE A 951 -9.73 -33.79 18.90
CA ILE A 951 -9.79 -34.63 17.70
C ILE A 951 -10.64 -35.84 18.08
N ASP A 952 -11.90 -35.81 17.66
CA ASP A 952 -12.95 -36.69 18.16
C ASP A 952 -13.60 -37.48 17.03
N ASN A 953 -13.44 -38.80 17.05
CA ASN A 953 -14.03 -39.71 16.06
C ASN A 953 -13.62 -39.35 14.62
N CYS A 954 -12.36 -38.93 14.43
CA CYS A 954 -11.79 -38.58 13.13
C CYS A 954 -11.12 -39.79 12.48
N SER A 955 -11.10 -39.81 11.14
CA SER A 955 -10.37 -40.81 10.36
C SER A 955 -9.10 -40.18 9.76
N ILE A 956 -7.96 -40.85 9.94
CA ILE A 956 -6.65 -40.39 9.46
C ILE A 956 -6.06 -41.51 8.61
N ILE A 957 -6.23 -41.39 7.29
CA ILE A 957 -6.04 -42.48 6.33
C ILE A 957 -5.07 -42.06 5.22
N ASN A 958 -4.10 -42.91 4.89
CA ASN A 958 -3.18 -42.75 3.75
C ASN A 958 -2.38 -41.44 3.74
N ASN A 959 -2.11 -40.81 4.90
CA ASN A 959 -1.29 -39.58 4.95
C ASN A 959 0.20 -39.94 5.02
N THR A 960 1.04 -39.14 4.34
CA THR A 960 2.50 -39.28 4.46
C THR A 960 3.06 -38.42 5.59
N GLY A 961 2.41 -37.30 5.92
CA GLY A 961 2.80 -36.41 7.01
C GLY A 961 2.22 -36.81 8.37
N SER A 962 2.90 -36.42 9.46
CA SER A 962 2.45 -36.65 10.84
C SER A 962 1.70 -35.44 11.42
N ILE A 963 1.18 -35.57 12.65
CA ILE A 963 0.83 -34.42 13.49
C ILE A 963 2.13 -33.89 14.09
N ILE A 964 2.48 -32.63 13.81
CA ILE A 964 3.74 -31.99 14.18
C ILE A 964 3.45 -30.74 15.01
N GLU A 965 3.98 -30.70 16.23
CA GLU A 965 4.05 -29.49 17.04
C GLU A 965 5.49 -28.98 17.09
N SER A 966 5.71 -27.79 16.51
CA SER A 966 7.01 -27.16 16.40
C SER A 966 7.02 -25.78 17.06
N HIS A 967 7.98 -25.55 17.95
CA HIS A 967 8.19 -24.27 18.60
C HIS A 967 9.55 -23.72 18.20
N TYR A 968 9.62 -22.40 17.99
CA TYR A 968 10.90 -21.73 17.77
C TYR A 968 11.78 -21.80 19.01
N ASP A 969 11.19 -21.61 20.20
CA ASP A 969 11.84 -21.80 21.50
C ASP A 969 11.01 -22.75 22.36
N LEU A 970 11.63 -23.84 22.80
CA LEU A 970 11.00 -24.86 23.65
C LEU A 970 11.07 -24.50 25.14
N TYR A 971 11.90 -23.54 25.56
CA TYR A 971 12.10 -23.22 26.97
C TYR A 971 11.31 -22.00 27.45
N ASN A 972 10.66 -21.29 26.53
CA ASN A 972 9.99 -20.05 26.83
C ASN A 972 8.69 -19.90 26.02
N SER A 973 7.57 -20.30 26.61
CA SER A 973 6.23 -20.18 26.02
C SER A 973 5.23 -19.52 26.97
N ALA A 974 4.38 -18.64 26.45
CA ALA A 974 3.21 -18.14 27.18
C ALA A 974 1.95 -19.00 26.90
N ASN A 975 2.10 -20.13 26.22
CA ASN A 975 0.99 -20.95 25.76
C ASN A 975 1.08 -22.36 26.35
N ILE A 976 -0.05 -22.82 26.89
CA ILE A 976 -0.23 -24.19 27.39
C ILE A 976 -1.09 -24.95 26.41
N PHE A 977 -0.64 -26.15 26.04
CA PHE A 977 -1.31 -27.00 25.06
C PHE A 977 -2.02 -28.17 25.76
N GLU A 978 -3.29 -28.36 25.41
CA GLU A 978 -4.07 -29.54 25.76
C GLU A 978 -4.50 -30.29 24.50
N TRP A 979 -4.16 -31.57 24.45
CA TRP A 979 -4.48 -32.46 23.36
C TRP A 979 -5.48 -33.52 23.82
N PHE A 980 -6.59 -33.64 23.11
CA PHE A 980 -7.62 -34.64 23.33
C PHE A 980 -7.83 -35.46 22.05
N PHE A 981 -7.50 -36.74 22.11
CA PHE A 981 -7.76 -37.70 21.06
C PHE A 981 -8.79 -38.72 21.56
N TRP A 982 -10.03 -38.65 21.06
CA TRP A 982 -11.09 -39.57 21.43
C TRP A 982 -11.63 -40.35 20.23
N SER A 983 -11.56 -41.68 20.30
CA SER A 983 -12.19 -42.60 19.34
C SER A 983 -11.72 -42.44 17.88
N ASN A 984 -10.46 -42.08 17.65
CA ASN A 984 -9.92 -41.87 16.31
C ASN A 984 -9.46 -43.17 15.64
N THR A 985 -9.45 -43.17 14.30
CA THR A 985 -8.96 -44.29 13.48
C THR A 985 -7.73 -43.85 12.68
N PHE A 986 -6.64 -44.61 12.79
CA PHE A 986 -5.41 -44.38 12.02
C PHE A 986 -5.13 -45.59 11.11
N GLU A 987 -5.03 -45.36 9.80
CA GLU A 987 -4.86 -46.42 8.80
C GLU A 987 -3.83 -46.04 7.71
N ASN A 988 -2.86 -46.93 7.46
CA ASN A 988 -1.91 -46.86 6.34
C ASN A 988 -1.17 -45.51 6.18
N ASN A 989 -0.72 -44.91 7.29
CA ASN A 989 0.06 -43.67 7.28
C ASN A 989 1.58 -44.00 7.27
N ALA A 990 2.36 -43.30 6.44
CA ALA A 990 3.75 -43.68 6.14
C ALA A 990 4.78 -43.28 7.22
N ASN A 991 4.59 -42.13 7.89
CA ASN A 991 5.46 -41.63 8.96
C ASN A 991 4.79 -41.75 10.35
N SER A 992 5.58 -41.76 11.43
CA SER A 992 5.07 -41.83 12.82
C SER A 992 3.97 -40.79 13.06
N THR A 993 2.75 -41.24 13.34
CA THR A 993 1.53 -40.43 13.14
C THR A 993 1.41 -39.20 14.06
N ILE A 994 2.07 -39.18 15.22
CA ILE A 994 2.00 -38.09 16.21
C ILE A 994 3.41 -37.76 16.74
N MET A 995 3.82 -36.50 16.57
CA MET A 995 5.07 -35.91 17.06
C MET A 995 4.76 -34.57 17.75
N ILE A 996 4.63 -34.60 19.07
CA ILE A 996 4.25 -33.44 19.88
C ILE A 996 5.43 -33.06 20.79
N HIS A 997 5.91 -31.83 20.67
CA HIS A 997 6.91 -31.24 21.56
C HIS A 997 6.24 -30.12 22.36
N LEU A 998 6.09 -30.32 23.68
CA LEU A 998 5.46 -29.35 24.58
C LEU A 998 6.54 -28.39 25.12
N PRO A 999 6.36 -27.07 25.02
CA PRO A 999 7.34 -26.09 25.48
C PRO A 999 7.18 -25.80 26.98
N ASP A 1000 8.25 -25.41 27.65
CA ASP A 1000 8.20 -24.93 29.03
C ASP A 1000 7.48 -23.57 29.12
N THR A 1001 6.67 -23.41 30.17
CA THR A 1001 5.94 -22.17 30.42
C THR A 1001 6.84 -21.10 31.03
N ILE A 1002 6.70 -19.84 30.59
CA ILE A 1002 7.46 -18.68 31.12
C ILE A 1002 7.34 -18.51 32.64
N ASN A 1003 6.19 -18.89 33.21
CA ASN A 1003 5.99 -18.90 34.65
C ASN A 1003 6.01 -20.34 35.18
N LEU A 1004 7.20 -20.79 35.59
CA LEU A 1004 7.42 -22.11 36.17
C LEU A 1004 6.61 -22.38 37.45
N SER A 1005 6.05 -21.35 38.09
CA SER A 1005 5.17 -21.47 39.26
C SER A 1005 3.68 -21.49 38.92
N ALA A 1006 3.32 -21.42 37.64
CA ALA A 1006 1.93 -21.47 37.21
C ALA A 1006 1.28 -22.81 37.57
N GLN A 1007 0.04 -22.78 38.06
CA GLN A 1007 -0.73 -23.99 38.40
C GLN A 1007 -1.24 -24.76 37.17
N GLN A 1008 -1.19 -24.15 36.00
CA GLN A 1008 -1.68 -24.73 34.75
C GLN A 1008 -0.56 -25.56 34.10
N ILE A 1009 -0.89 -26.76 33.63
CA ILE A 1009 0.06 -27.71 33.02
C ILE A 1009 -0.44 -28.17 31.65
N HIS A 1010 0.49 -28.57 30.79
CA HIS A 1010 0.15 -29.23 29.53
C HIS A 1010 -0.57 -30.55 29.79
N SER A 1011 -1.46 -30.95 28.89
CA SER A 1011 -2.21 -32.21 29.01
C SER A 1011 -2.30 -32.94 27.68
N LEU A 1012 -2.00 -34.23 27.67
CA LEU A 1012 -2.23 -35.11 26.53
C LEU A 1012 -3.13 -36.26 26.98
N LYS A 1013 -4.34 -36.34 26.44
CA LYS A 1013 -5.34 -37.37 26.74
C LYS A 1013 -5.65 -38.15 25.46
N VAL A 1014 -5.39 -39.45 25.49
CA VAL A 1014 -5.50 -40.32 24.32
C VAL A 1014 -6.39 -41.51 24.65
N PHE A 1015 -7.44 -41.70 23.85
CA PHE A 1015 -8.35 -42.84 23.88
C PHE A 1015 -8.62 -43.27 22.44
N ILE A 1016 -7.92 -44.30 21.97
CA ILE A 1016 -7.94 -44.75 20.57
C ILE A 1016 -8.74 -46.05 20.44
N LEU A 1017 -9.58 -46.16 19.41
CA LEU A 1017 -10.50 -47.30 19.21
C LEU A 1017 -9.89 -48.41 18.35
N PHE A 1018 -9.14 -48.07 17.29
CA PHE A 1018 -8.46 -49.03 16.40
C PHE A 1018 -7.16 -48.44 15.84
N ILE A 1019 -6.07 -49.22 15.87
CA ILE A 1019 -4.79 -48.93 15.20
C ILE A 1019 -4.49 -50.11 14.27
N PHE A 1020 -4.54 -49.90 12.96
CA PHE A 1020 -4.08 -50.87 11.98
C PHE A 1020 -2.69 -50.44 11.47
N CYS A 1021 -1.66 -50.61 12.30
CA CYS A 1021 -0.28 -50.34 11.93
C CYS A 1021 0.49 -51.66 11.73
N TYR A 1022 1.13 -51.83 10.57
CA TYR A 1022 2.31 -52.69 10.47
C TYR A 1022 3.46 -51.98 11.19
N VAL A 1023 3.75 -52.40 12.41
CA VAL A 1023 4.79 -51.81 13.25
C VAL A 1023 6.17 -52.12 12.66
N ASN A 1024 6.85 -51.11 12.16
CA ASN A 1024 8.31 -51.09 12.05
C ASN A 1024 8.83 -49.72 12.54
N LYS A 1025 9.38 -49.73 13.76
CA LYS A 1025 10.11 -48.66 14.49
C LYS A 1025 9.30 -47.66 15.34
N THR A 1026 9.51 -47.84 16.66
CA THR A 1026 9.64 -46.86 17.77
C THR A 1026 8.64 -45.70 17.87
N ILE A 1027 7.70 -45.85 18.81
CA ILE A 1027 7.10 -44.73 19.55
C ILE A 1027 8.15 -44.29 20.59
N SER A 1028 8.78 -43.12 20.43
CA SER A 1028 9.55 -42.49 21.50
C SER A 1028 8.65 -41.54 22.26
N MET A 1029 8.19 -41.93 23.44
CA MET A 1029 7.79 -40.98 24.48
C MET A 1029 9.08 -40.58 25.21
N GLN A 1030 9.49 -39.31 25.10
CA GLN A 1030 10.46 -38.70 25.98
C GLN A 1030 9.76 -37.62 26.80
#